data_AF-A0A5C3MN58-F1
#
_entry.id   AF-A0A5C3MN58-F1
#
_cell.length_a   1.000
_cell.length_b   1.000
_cell.length_c   1.000
_cell.angle_alpha   90.00
_cell.angle_beta   90.00
_cell.angle_gamma   90.00
#
_symmetry.space_group_name_H-M   'P 1'
#
loop_
_entity.id
_entity.type
_entity.pdbx_description
1 polymer ?
#
loop_
_entity_poly.entity_id
_entity_poly.type
_entity_poly.pdbx_seq_one_letter_code
_entity_poly.pdbx_strand_id
1 'polypeptide(L)'
;MGPCLRHLALLAGLATSCVARAPSGPWDVFNYAPASKTVYPARVYGVTGSVSGADGLVDGNAGQAVFSSNGSYVTLDFGKEVGGVVSLNVDNATSNSAFSLSFTESPLFISPTESDDTVYTCALENCDGVEAVPAPLTIGTFTQPIERLRGGFRYLTVVSNSEDFLAISNISVAITFAPHIDDLRNYTGYFYAKDPQYEDADFLTKLWYAGAYTVQTNTIAPDQGRGGPDIILPGWANNASLGPITGPALVDGAKRDRTVWPGDMGISTHTQLVSTYDLVSTKNSLIVMFSTQNATTGALNYSGPGINAQGSDTYISWTLIGAHNYFLYTGDLDLIQTVWTNYTKAVAFLSSHIDDTGLLNVTEEYSNDWARVGGTGHNSAANALMYQALPISKTYITAANLAGYMNDSDLQATYAANASAVKAAYNTLLWDDAAGMFRDNDTTTLHPQDGNSLAVLYNVTNSPSQNQAISDGLTQLWSDIGTLSPELSDTISPFVGGFELRAHFIAGNGERALDLIRKEWGYMLYTNISVQSTLLEGFTANGSLGYRATAGYDYDYSYTSHSHGWSTGPTPALTFHVLGLQITSPQGQTWSVAPLTSGLSAAAGGFETGLGWFGVNWTIADNEFRLELDTPEGTSGVVDVPGNGTVVLGGGRHVLTQVLP
;
A
#
# COMPACT_ATOMS: atom_id res chain seq x y z
N MET A 1 -25.10 58.85 21.97
CA MET A 1 -25.70 57.70 21.27
C MET A 1 -24.70 57.27 20.21
N GLY A 2 -24.24 56.01 20.24
CA GLY A 2 -23.26 55.49 19.27
C GLY A 2 -23.76 54.15 18.71
N PRO A 3 -23.46 53.82 17.44
CA PRO A 3 -23.94 52.59 16.82
C PRO A 3 -23.15 51.38 17.33
N CYS A 4 -23.86 50.31 17.71
CA CYS A 4 -23.23 49.03 18.02
C CYS A 4 -22.87 48.30 16.72
N LEU A 5 -21.61 47.94 16.53
CA LEU A 5 -21.24 46.93 15.54
C LEU A 5 -21.80 45.58 16.00
N ARG A 6 -22.40 44.82 15.08
CA ARG A 6 -22.64 43.39 15.29
C ARG A 6 -21.39 42.63 14.84
N HIS A 7 -20.72 41.94 15.75
CA HIS A 7 -19.79 40.88 15.37
C HIS A 7 -20.59 39.60 15.14
N LEU A 8 -20.43 38.99 13.96
CA LEU A 8 -20.70 37.56 13.81
C LEU A 8 -19.55 36.82 14.49
N ALA A 9 -19.82 36.15 15.60
CA ALA A 9 -18.89 35.19 16.15
C ALA A 9 -18.96 33.92 15.30
N LEU A 10 -17.85 33.57 14.64
CA LEU A 10 -17.73 32.29 13.96
C LEU A 10 -17.62 31.20 15.03
N LEU A 11 -18.67 30.38 15.18
CA LEU A 11 -18.65 29.23 16.08
C LEU A 11 -17.83 28.12 15.44
N ALA A 12 -16.53 28.12 15.71
CA ALA A 12 -15.64 26.99 15.43
C ALA A 12 -16.05 25.81 16.34
N GLY A 13 -16.99 25.01 15.85
CA GLY A 13 -17.42 23.77 16.50
C GLY A 13 -16.31 22.73 16.42
N LEU A 14 -15.52 22.63 17.49
CA LEU A 14 -14.66 21.46 17.74
C LEU A 14 -15.57 20.26 18.03
N ALA A 15 -16.10 19.67 16.96
CA ALA A 15 -16.69 18.34 17.00
C ALA A 15 -15.54 17.37 17.32
N THR A 16 -15.51 16.85 18.55
CA THR A 16 -14.66 15.73 18.90
C THR A 16 -15.19 14.50 18.16
N SER A 17 -14.62 14.20 17.01
CA SER A 17 -14.87 12.97 16.26
C SER A 17 -14.44 11.78 17.12
N CYS A 18 -15.41 11.18 17.81
CA CYS A 18 -15.23 9.92 18.51
C CYS A 18 -15.14 8.80 17.47
N VAL A 19 -13.96 8.66 16.86
CA VAL A 19 -13.63 7.61 15.89
C VAL A 19 -14.03 6.26 16.47
N ALA A 20 -15.00 5.61 15.84
CA ALA A 20 -15.58 4.36 16.28
C ALA A 20 -14.83 3.18 15.66
N ARG A 21 -14.43 2.23 16.51
CA ARG A 21 -13.96 0.92 16.06
C ARG A 21 -15.03 0.27 15.17
N ALA A 22 -14.60 -0.37 14.08
CA ALA A 22 -15.44 -1.21 13.24
C ALA A 22 -16.25 -2.20 14.10
N PRO A 23 -17.52 -2.50 13.72
CA PRO A 23 -18.34 -3.46 14.46
C PRO A 23 -17.62 -4.81 14.65
N SER A 24 -17.72 -5.40 15.84
CA SER A 24 -17.19 -6.75 16.08
C SER A 24 -18.04 -7.82 15.41
N GLY A 25 -17.41 -8.89 14.93
CA GLY A 25 -18.06 -9.94 14.16
C GLY A 25 -17.15 -11.12 13.82
N PRO A 26 -17.61 -12.07 12.98
CA PRO A 26 -16.82 -13.25 12.61
C PRO A 26 -15.51 -12.90 11.88
N TRP A 27 -15.39 -11.69 11.33
CA TRP A 27 -14.19 -11.19 10.67
C TRP A 27 -13.02 -10.85 11.62
N ASP A 28 -13.29 -10.60 12.92
CA ASP A 28 -12.25 -10.21 13.90
C ASP A 28 -11.11 -11.24 14.02
N VAL A 29 -11.34 -12.50 13.61
CA VAL A 29 -10.34 -13.59 13.64
C VAL A 29 -9.29 -13.48 12.53
N PHE A 30 -9.58 -12.75 11.44
CA PHE A 30 -8.66 -12.59 10.30
C PHE A 30 -7.74 -11.37 10.43
N ASN A 31 -8.00 -10.48 11.40
CA ASN A 31 -7.12 -9.34 11.64
C ASN A 31 -5.74 -9.83 12.13
N TYR A 32 -4.72 -9.65 11.30
CA TYR A 32 -3.33 -10.05 11.58
C TYR A 32 -2.63 -9.15 12.62
N ALA A 33 -3.13 -7.95 12.90
CA ALA A 33 -2.47 -6.99 13.78
C ALA A 33 -2.23 -7.53 15.20
N PRO A 34 -1.03 -7.38 15.78
CA PRO A 34 -0.75 -7.78 17.17
C PRO A 34 -1.73 -7.15 18.18
N ALA A 35 -2.15 -7.93 19.18
CA ALA A 35 -2.97 -7.44 20.31
C ALA A 35 -2.15 -6.70 21.38
N SER A 36 -0.88 -6.42 21.11
CA SER A 36 0.11 -5.85 22.02
C SER A 36 1.25 -5.25 21.21
N LYS A 37 1.82 -4.13 21.67
CA LYS A 37 3.06 -3.55 21.13
C LYS A 37 4.32 -4.34 21.49
N THR A 38 4.23 -5.32 22.39
CA THR A 38 5.28 -6.33 22.61
C THR A 38 4.78 -7.69 22.14
N VAL A 39 5.51 -8.33 21.22
CA VAL A 39 5.23 -9.68 20.71
C VAL A 39 6.35 -10.65 21.04
N TYR A 40 6.03 -11.95 21.03
CA TYR A 40 6.93 -13.05 21.32
C TYR A 40 6.91 -14.05 20.14
N PRO A 41 7.96 -14.85 19.92
CA PRO A 41 7.93 -15.91 18.93
C PRO A 41 6.82 -16.92 19.21
N ALA A 42 6.12 -17.38 18.17
CA ALA A 42 5.01 -18.33 18.29
C ALA A 42 5.47 -19.79 18.25
N ARG A 43 6.66 -20.07 17.69
CA ARG A 43 7.27 -21.41 17.68
C ARG A 43 8.76 -21.38 17.36
N VAL A 44 9.45 -22.46 17.72
CA VAL A 44 10.77 -22.78 17.19
C VAL A 44 10.58 -23.29 15.75
N TYR A 45 11.25 -22.67 14.79
CA TYR A 45 11.28 -23.11 13.39
C TYR A 45 12.31 -24.22 13.18
N GLY A 46 13.49 -24.08 13.79
CA GLY A 46 14.58 -25.03 13.67
C GLY A 46 15.68 -24.81 14.70
N VAL A 47 16.48 -25.85 14.92
CA VAL A 47 17.66 -25.86 15.81
C VAL A 47 18.81 -26.55 15.09
N THR A 48 19.99 -25.94 15.14
CA THR A 48 21.23 -26.48 14.56
C THR A 48 22.36 -26.38 15.58
N GLY A 49 23.21 -27.40 15.65
CA GLY A 49 24.32 -27.47 16.60
C GLY A 49 23.88 -27.80 18.02
N SER A 50 24.66 -27.36 19.00
CA SER A 50 24.56 -27.78 20.41
C SER A 50 23.68 -26.84 21.23
N VAL A 51 22.38 -26.79 20.89
CA VAL A 51 21.35 -26.02 21.62
C VAL A 51 20.41 -26.97 22.37
N SER A 52 20.01 -26.60 23.58
CA SER A 52 18.99 -27.30 24.38
C SER A 52 18.01 -26.31 25.01
N GLY A 53 16.76 -26.73 25.25
CA GLY A 53 15.73 -25.85 25.84
C GLY A 53 15.14 -24.78 24.90
N ALA A 54 15.30 -24.93 23.58
CA ALA A 54 14.81 -23.97 22.57
C ALA A 54 13.32 -23.61 22.71
N ASP A 55 12.46 -24.57 23.09
CA ASP A 55 11.03 -24.35 23.34
C ASP A 55 10.76 -23.40 24.52
N GLY A 56 11.77 -23.08 25.34
CA GLY A 56 11.70 -22.06 26.38
C GLY A 56 11.67 -20.61 25.86
N LEU A 57 11.90 -20.40 24.56
CA LEU A 57 12.01 -19.07 23.93
C LEU A 57 10.69 -18.55 23.32
N VAL A 58 9.61 -19.35 23.35
CA VAL A 58 8.36 -19.10 22.61
C VAL A 58 7.17 -18.89 23.54
N ASP A 59 6.10 -18.27 23.01
CA ASP A 59 4.85 -17.96 23.74
C ASP A 59 5.04 -17.14 25.04
N GLY A 60 6.17 -16.44 25.17
CA GLY A 60 6.51 -15.71 26.40
C GLY A 60 6.83 -16.63 27.60
N ASN A 61 7.23 -17.88 27.36
CA ASN A 61 7.62 -18.80 28.42
C ASN A 61 8.79 -18.28 29.26
N ALA A 62 8.76 -18.60 30.56
CA ALA A 62 9.88 -18.39 31.49
C ALA A 62 10.93 -19.53 31.41
N GLY A 63 11.16 -20.05 30.20
CA GLY A 63 12.21 -21.03 29.92
C GLY A 63 13.50 -20.36 29.46
N GLN A 64 14.57 -21.16 29.29
CA GLN A 64 15.84 -20.69 28.73
C GLN A 64 16.34 -21.68 27.67
N ALA A 65 16.93 -21.15 26.60
CA ALA A 65 17.76 -21.93 25.69
C ALA A 65 19.23 -21.85 26.11
N VAL A 66 19.95 -22.96 25.97
CA VAL A 66 21.36 -23.09 26.32
C VAL A 66 22.14 -23.55 25.08
N PHE A 67 23.11 -22.74 24.66
CA PHE A 67 24.05 -22.96 23.57
C PHE A 67 25.40 -23.41 24.14
N SER A 68 26.07 -24.33 23.45
CA SER A 68 27.28 -24.99 23.99
C SER A 68 28.35 -25.38 22.96
N SER A 69 28.25 -24.86 21.72
CA SER A 69 29.36 -24.83 20.75
C SER A 69 29.16 -23.70 19.74
N ASN A 70 30.25 -23.28 19.09
CA ASN A 70 30.24 -22.20 18.09
C ASN A 70 29.37 -22.56 16.87
N GLY A 71 28.72 -21.56 16.27
CA GLY A 71 27.81 -21.73 15.12
C GLY A 71 26.51 -22.49 15.45
N SER A 72 26.23 -22.79 16.72
CA SER A 72 24.94 -23.35 17.13
C SER A 72 23.89 -22.26 17.10
N TYR A 73 22.72 -22.54 16.52
CA TYR A 73 21.65 -21.56 16.39
C TYR A 73 20.24 -22.13 16.59
N VAL A 74 19.32 -21.23 16.94
CA VAL A 74 17.87 -21.48 16.93
C VAL A 74 17.22 -20.44 16.03
N THR A 75 16.33 -20.88 15.14
CA THR A 75 15.46 -19.99 14.37
C THR A 75 14.07 -20.02 14.96
N LEU A 76 13.48 -18.84 15.11
CA LEU A 76 12.22 -18.57 15.79
C LEU A 76 11.25 -17.96 14.77
N ASP A 77 10.01 -18.45 14.73
CA ASP A 77 8.97 -18.01 13.81
C ASP A 77 7.86 -17.29 14.59
N PHE A 78 7.61 -16.02 14.27
CA PHE A 78 6.55 -15.20 14.86
C PHE A 78 5.14 -15.53 14.29
N GLY A 79 5.08 -16.45 13.31
CA GLY A 79 3.85 -16.91 12.64
C GLY A 79 3.32 -15.95 11.57
N LYS A 80 3.86 -14.73 11.52
CA LYS A 80 3.46 -13.61 10.66
C LYS A 80 4.54 -12.53 10.65
N GLU A 81 4.37 -11.55 9.78
CA GLU A 81 5.18 -10.34 9.69
C GLU A 81 5.17 -9.52 11.00
N VAL A 82 6.34 -9.07 11.45
CA VAL A 82 6.56 -8.23 12.64
C VAL A 82 7.73 -7.25 12.41
N GLY A 83 7.72 -6.09 13.06
CA GLY A 83 8.76 -5.08 12.82
C GLY A 83 9.04 -4.22 14.05
N GLY A 84 10.33 -4.04 14.38
CA GLY A 84 10.78 -3.22 15.49
C GLY A 84 12.10 -3.66 16.13
N VAL A 85 12.17 -3.63 17.46
CA VAL A 85 13.40 -3.80 18.25
C VAL A 85 13.35 -5.10 19.06
N VAL A 86 14.34 -5.98 18.88
CA VAL A 86 14.49 -7.21 19.68
C VAL A 86 15.00 -6.89 21.09
N SER A 87 14.43 -7.56 22.10
CA SER A 87 15.02 -7.69 23.43
C SER A 87 15.04 -9.15 23.88
N LEU A 88 16.08 -9.54 24.62
CA LEU A 88 16.23 -10.87 25.22
C LEU A 88 17.02 -10.77 26.54
N ASN A 89 16.92 -11.78 27.40
CA ASN A 89 17.79 -11.87 28.57
C ASN A 89 19.01 -12.75 28.26
N VAL A 90 20.20 -12.31 28.67
CA VAL A 90 21.38 -13.15 28.84
C VAL A 90 21.41 -13.61 30.29
N ASP A 91 21.00 -14.86 30.54
CA ASP A 91 20.82 -15.39 31.90
C ASP A 91 22.14 -15.90 32.50
N ASN A 92 23.03 -16.45 31.67
CA ASN A 92 24.36 -16.89 32.07
C ASN A 92 25.32 -16.93 30.85
N ALA A 93 26.55 -16.45 31.03
CA ALA A 93 27.57 -16.30 29.99
C ALA A 93 28.98 -16.28 30.61
N THR A 94 30.00 -16.56 29.79
CA THR A 94 31.42 -16.44 30.15
C THR A 94 32.00 -15.09 29.67
N SER A 95 33.31 -14.90 29.87
CA SER A 95 34.04 -13.76 29.28
C SER A 95 34.18 -13.81 27.75
N ASN A 96 33.92 -14.97 27.12
CA ASN A 96 34.13 -15.21 25.70
C ASN A 96 32.82 -15.49 24.94
N SER A 97 31.72 -15.72 25.65
CA SER A 97 30.39 -15.83 25.05
C SER A 97 30.07 -14.58 24.22
N ALA A 98 29.56 -14.81 23.02
CA ALA A 98 29.08 -13.79 22.09
C ALA A 98 27.92 -14.40 21.29
N PHE A 99 26.99 -13.57 20.82
CA PHE A 99 25.92 -14.01 19.94
C PHE A 99 25.63 -13.01 18.83
N SER A 100 24.92 -13.46 17.81
CA SER A 100 24.44 -12.63 16.71
C SER A 100 22.97 -12.90 16.41
N LEU A 101 22.27 -11.88 15.92
CA LEU A 101 20.88 -11.96 15.45
C LEU A 101 20.83 -11.74 13.93
N SER A 102 20.16 -12.64 13.22
CA SER A 102 19.80 -12.49 11.81
C SER A 102 18.29 -12.56 11.60
N PHE A 103 17.81 -11.91 10.53
CA PHE A 103 16.41 -11.57 10.33
C PHE A 103 15.99 -11.82 8.88
N THR A 104 14.80 -12.40 8.66
CA THR A 104 14.24 -12.55 7.31
C THR A 104 12.71 -12.57 7.30
N GLU A 105 12.10 -12.05 6.24
CA GLU A 105 10.67 -12.19 5.95
C GLU A 105 10.33 -13.56 5.29
N SER A 106 11.32 -14.27 4.74
CA SER A 106 11.15 -15.54 3.99
C SER A 106 11.79 -16.73 4.70
N PRO A 107 11.19 -17.93 4.69
CA PRO A 107 11.91 -19.13 5.11
C PRO A 107 13.06 -19.55 4.16
N LEU A 108 13.23 -18.91 3.00
CA LEU A 108 14.33 -19.19 2.07
C LEU A 108 15.67 -18.61 2.54
N PHE A 109 15.69 -17.40 3.10
CA PHE A 109 16.91 -16.67 3.47
C PHE A 109 17.30 -16.83 4.94
N ILE A 110 16.83 -17.89 5.61
CA ILE A 110 17.19 -18.22 6.99
C ILE A 110 18.68 -18.59 7.05
N SER A 111 19.52 -17.61 7.38
CA SER A 111 20.97 -17.73 7.50
C SER A 111 21.44 -17.47 8.94
N PRO A 112 22.49 -18.17 9.44
CA PRO A 112 23.16 -17.84 10.70
C PRO A 112 24.28 -16.78 10.55
N THR A 113 24.51 -16.24 9.35
CA THR A 113 25.53 -15.21 9.10
C THR A 113 24.99 -13.96 8.43
N GLU A 114 23.89 -14.07 7.68
CA GLU A 114 23.27 -12.99 6.93
C GLU A 114 21.82 -12.76 7.38
N SER A 115 21.29 -11.57 7.09
CA SER A 115 19.87 -11.20 7.16
C SER A 115 19.41 -10.80 5.77
N ASP A 116 18.10 -10.69 5.54
CA ASP A 116 17.59 -10.02 4.33
C ASP A 116 18.23 -8.64 4.18
N ASP A 117 18.70 -8.31 2.98
CA ASP A 117 19.30 -7.03 2.68
C ASP A 117 18.23 -5.91 2.62
N THR A 118 18.52 -4.73 3.17
CA THR A 118 17.51 -3.67 3.39
C THR A 118 17.88 -2.29 2.88
N VAL A 119 19.18 -1.98 2.81
CA VAL A 119 19.69 -0.68 2.36
C VAL A 119 20.27 -0.76 0.96
N TYR A 120 20.98 -1.84 0.66
CA TYR A 120 21.72 -2.06 -0.58
C TYR A 120 21.43 -3.45 -1.11
N THR A 121 21.36 -3.58 -2.43
CA THR A 121 21.31 -4.87 -3.12
C THR A 121 22.72 -5.41 -3.35
N CYS A 122 22.94 -6.71 -3.14
CA CYS A 122 24.12 -7.36 -3.70
C CYS A 122 23.92 -8.83 -4.05
N ALA A 123 24.56 -9.26 -5.15
CA ALA A 123 24.50 -10.61 -5.72
C ALA A 123 25.06 -11.76 -4.84
N LEU A 124 25.28 -11.51 -3.55
CA LEU A 124 25.70 -12.45 -2.52
C LEU A 124 24.74 -12.49 -1.31
N GLU A 125 23.69 -11.66 -1.28
CA GLU A 125 22.66 -11.60 -0.24
C GLU A 125 23.29 -11.45 1.17
N ASN A 126 24.16 -10.44 1.32
CA ASN A 126 25.03 -10.27 2.49
C ASN A 126 25.48 -8.81 2.75
N CYS A 127 24.78 -7.82 2.22
CA CYS A 127 25.07 -6.41 2.44
C CYS A 127 24.71 -5.93 3.86
N ASP A 128 23.69 -6.52 4.49
CA ASP A 128 23.23 -6.21 5.84
C ASP A 128 23.93 -7.06 6.92
N GLY A 129 24.21 -8.35 6.66
CA GLY A 129 24.85 -9.27 7.62
C GLY A 129 24.03 -9.51 8.90
N VAL A 130 24.68 -9.45 10.08
CA VAL A 130 24.09 -9.73 11.40
C VAL A 130 24.23 -8.61 12.42
N GLU A 131 23.26 -8.51 13.34
CA GLU A 131 23.41 -7.75 14.59
C GLU A 131 24.34 -8.52 15.52
N ALA A 132 25.64 -8.23 15.44
CA ALA A 132 26.66 -8.87 16.27
C ALA A 132 26.71 -8.27 17.69
N VAL A 133 26.62 -9.13 18.70
CA VAL A 133 26.72 -8.79 20.14
C VAL A 133 27.98 -9.44 20.71
N PRO A 134 29.14 -8.77 20.64
CA PRO A 134 30.44 -9.34 20.94
C PRO A 134 30.70 -9.54 22.44
N ALA A 135 31.65 -10.42 22.74
CA ALA A 135 32.13 -10.68 24.09
C ALA A 135 32.89 -9.46 24.69
N PRO A 136 32.84 -9.24 26.01
CA PRO A 136 32.08 -9.99 27.01
C PRO A 136 30.63 -9.50 27.12
N LEU A 137 29.68 -10.44 27.18
CA LEU A 137 28.27 -10.12 27.41
C LEU A 137 28.03 -9.63 28.85
N THR A 138 26.98 -8.81 29.01
CA THR A 138 26.45 -8.42 30.33
C THR A 138 25.25 -9.29 30.68
N ILE A 139 25.24 -9.87 31.89
CA ILE A 139 24.11 -10.65 32.40
C ILE A 139 22.92 -9.73 32.69
N GLY A 140 21.73 -10.11 32.20
CA GLY A 140 20.52 -9.28 32.22
C GLY A 140 19.95 -9.06 30.83
N THR A 141 19.06 -8.07 30.68
CA THR A 141 18.39 -7.80 29.40
C THR A 141 19.32 -7.10 28.41
N PHE A 142 19.52 -7.73 27.25
CA PHE A 142 19.99 -7.09 26.02
C PHE A 142 18.78 -6.53 25.26
N THR A 143 18.95 -5.32 24.73
CA THR A 143 18.03 -4.71 23.77
C THR A 143 18.85 -4.23 22.57
N GLN A 144 18.38 -4.56 21.38
CA GLN A 144 18.97 -4.13 20.10
C GLN A 144 19.01 -2.59 20.02
N PRO A 145 20.08 -1.98 19.49
CA PRO A 145 20.13 -0.53 19.27
C PRO A 145 18.98 -0.09 18.35
N ILE A 146 18.27 0.98 18.72
CA ILE A 146 17.10 1.46 17.95
C ILE A 146 17.47 1.81 16.51
N GLU A 147 18.68 2.31 16.29
CA GLU A 147 19.21 2.64 14.98
C GLU A 147 19.45 1.42 14.09
N ARG A 148 19.51 0.20 14.66
CA ARG A 148 19.58 -1.07 13.91
C ARG A 148 18.31 -1.90 14.05
N LEU A 149 17.16 -1.26 14.35
CA LEU A 149 15.85 -1.91 14.30
C LEU A 149 15.62 -2.62 12.95
N ARG A 150 14.79 -3.67 12.97
CA ARG A 150 14.42 -4.43 11.78
C ARG A 150 12.97 -4.14 11.44
N GLY A 151 12.78 -3.43 10.32
CA GLY A 151 11.50 -2.83 9.97
C GLY A 151 10.41 -3.83 9.58
N GLY A 152 10.81 -4.96 8.99
CA GLY A 152 10.00 -6.14 8.75
C GLY A 152 10.87 -7.41 8.83
N PHE A 153 10.30 -8.47 9.38
CA PHE A 153 10.78 -9.86 9.42
C PHE A 153 9.69 -10.77 10.00
N ARG A 154 9.81 -12.08 9.73
CA ARG A 154 9.01 -13.13 10.41
C ARG A 154 9.87 -14.15 11.14
N TYR A 155 11.10 -14.34 10.68
CA TYR A 155 12.05 -15.29 11.26
C TYR A 155 13.21 -14.53 11.92
N LEU A 156 13.52 -14.91 13.15
CA LEU A 156 14.65 -14.42 13.92
C LEU A 156 15.55 -15.62 14.24
N THR A 157 16.81 -15.57 13.81
CA THR A 157 17.80 -16.59 14.17
C THR A 157 18.77 -16.02 15.20
N VAL A 158 18.96 -16.75 16.30
CA VAL A 158 19.95 -16.43 17.35
C VAL A 158 21.08 -17.44 17.30
N VAL A 159 22.31 -16.96 17.14
CA VAL A 159 23.51 -17.77 16.85
C VAL A 159 24.55 -17.56 17.95
N SER A 160 25.12 -18.62 18.52
CA SER A 160 26.31 -18.51 19.38
C SER A 160 27.57 -18.38 18.53
N ASN A 161 28.40 -17.37 18.79
CA ASN A 161 29.66 -17.13 18.06
C ASN A 161 30.90 -17.58 18.86
N SER A 162 30.74 -18.50 19.82
CA SER A 162 31.84 -19.04 20.62
C SER A 162 31.57 -20.49 21.06
N GLU A 163 32.64 -21.22 21.43
CA GLU A 163 32.54 -22.54 22.04
C GLU A 163 32.09 -22.49 23.52
N ASP A 164 31.99 -21.30 24.09
CA ASP A 164 31.65 -21.09 25.50
C ASP A 164 30.13 -21.16 25.72
N PHE A 165 29.75 -21.51 26.94
CA PHE A 165 28.36 -21.62 27.37
C PHE A 165 27.62 -20.26 27.25
N LEU A 166 26.41 -20.28 26.69
CA LEU A 166 25.49 -19.14 26.69
C LEU A 166 24.07 -19.62 27.01
N ALA A 167 23.40 -19.01 27.99
CA ALA A 167 21.98 -19.19 28.27
C ALA A 167 21.21 -17.88 28.04
N ILE A 168 20.07 -17.98 27.36
CA ILE A 168 19.16 -16.85 27.08
C ILE A 168 17.69 -17.22 27.29
N SER A 169 16.86 -16.21 27.58
CA SER A 169 15.40 -16.33 27.77
C SER A 169 14.66 -15.09 27.29
N ASN A 170 13.32 -15.14 27.31
CA ASN A 170 12.44 -13.96 27.16
C ASN A 170 12.69 -13.14 25.88
N ILE A 171 12.83 -13.82 24.73
CA ILE A 171 12.97 -13.15 23.43
C ILE A 171 11.63 -12.49 23.06
N SER A 172 11.69 -11.20 22.75
CA SER A 172 10.52 -10.38 22.42
C SER A 172 10.87 -9.27 21.41
N VAL A 173 9.86 -8.75 20.73
CA VAL A 173 9.99 -7.61 19.80
C VAL A 173 9.06 -6.49 20.27
N ALA A 174 9.63 -5.31 20.50
CA ALA A 174 8.87 -4.08 20.67
C ALA A 174 8.53 -3.51 19.29
N ILE A 175 7.24 -3.55 18.93
CA ILE A 175 6.70 -3.15 17.63
C ILE A 175 6.82 -1.63 17.44
N THR A 176 7.50 -1.19 16.38
CA THR A 176 7.69 0.25 16.10
C THR A 176 6.74 0.81 15.03
N PHE A 177 6.11 -0.05 14.21
CA PHE A 177 5.13 0.40 13.21
C PHE A 177 3.82 0.92 13.84
N ALA A 178 3.13 1.78 13.10
CA ALA A 178 2.00 2.60 13.55
C ALA A 178 2.23 3.19 14.97
N PRO A 179 3.29 3.99 15.18
CA PRO A 179 3.82 4.34 16.50
C PRO A 179 2.85 5.15 17.38
N HIS A 180 1.86 5.77 16.78
CA HIS A 180 0.80 6.59 17.37
C HIS A 180 -0.51 5.82 17.65
N ILE A 181 -0.58 4.54 17.30
CA ILE A 181 -1.75 3.66 17.53
C ILE A 181 -1.40 2.67 18.65
N ASP A 182 -2.07 2.80 19.81
CA ASP A 182 -1.86 1.93 20.98
C ASP A 182 -2.36 0.48 20.73
N ASP A 183 -3.66 0.33 20.44
CA ASP A 183 -4.27 -0.95 20.06
C ASP A 183 -4.32 -1.06 18.54
N LEU A 184 -3.36 -1.80 17.98
CA LEU A 184 -3.23 -2.04 16.55
C LEU A 184 -4.45 -2.77 15.95
N ARG A 185 -5.33 -3.38 16.75
CA ARG A 185 -6.55 -4.07 16.28
C ARG A 185 -7.79 -3.17 16.23
N ASN A 186 -7.70 -1.89 16.61
CA ASN A 186 -8.78 -0.91 16.44
C ASN A 186 -8.85 -0.41 14.99
N TYR A 187 -9.24 -1.30 14.08
CA TYR A 187 -9.58 -0.91 12.71
C TYR A 187 -10.92 -0.16 12.70
N THR A 188 -11.04 0.85 11.85
CA THR A 188 -12.23 1.72 11.68
C THR A 188 -13.10 1.27 10.52
N GLY A 189 -12.64 0.29 9.72
CA GLY A 189 -13.41 -0.41 8.72
C GLY A 189 -13.20 -1.93 8.75
N TYR A 190 -14.06 -2.65 8.02
CA TYR A 190 -13.97 -4.09 7.83
C TYR A 190 -14.56 -4.50 6.48
N PHE A 191 -14.22 -5.71 6.06
CA PHE A 191 -14.87 -6.44 4.98
C PHE A 191 -15.04 -7.90 5.38
N TYR A 192 -16.13 -8.52 4.94
CA TYR A 192 -16.44 -9.93 5.15
C TYR A 192 -17.25 -10.47 3.97
N ALA A 193 -16.66 -11.40 3.24
CA ALA A 193 -17.31 -12.18 2.19
C ALA A 193 -16.74 -13.60 2.17
N LYS A 194 -17.55 -14.55 1.69
CA LYS A 194 -17.12 -15.93 1.42
C LYS A 194 -16.94 -16.11 -0.08
N ASP A 195 -15.85 -16.75 -0.50
CA ASP A 195 -15.66 -17.18 -1.89
C ASP A 195 -16.21 -18.62 -2.07
N PRO A 196 -17.24 -18.84 -2.90
CA PRO A 196 -17.78 -20.19 -3.15
C PRO A 196 -17.05 -20.94 -4.27
N GLN A 197 -16.08 -20.31 -4.96
CA GLN A 197 -15.34 -20.89 -6.09
C GLN A 197 -13.86 -21.20 -5.76
N TYR A 198 -13.31 -20.61 -4.70
CA TYR A 198 -11.94 -20.84 -4.24
C TYR A 198 -11.85 -21.90 -3.13
N GLU A 199 -10.69 -22.54 -2.96
CA GLU A 199 -10.51 -23.65 -2.00
C GLU A 199 -10.59 -23.21 -0.52
N ASP A 200 -10.07 -22.02 -0.22
CA ASP A 200 -10.24 -21.36 1.07
C ASP A 200 -11.39 -20.37 0.97
N ALA A 201 -12.57 -20.77 1.45
CA ALA A 201 -13.77 -19.94 1.37
C ALA A 201 -13.69 -18.62 2.17
N ASP A 202 -12.68 -18.42 3.02
CA ASP A 202 -12.40 -17.16 3.72
C ASP A 202 -11.34 -16.29 3.03
N PHE A 203 -10.77 -16.74 1.90
CA PHE A 203 -9.65 -16.09 1.22
C PHE A 203 -9.85 -14.59 0.97
N LEU A 204 -10.97 -14.17 0.39
CA LEU A 204 -11.23 -12.75 0.10
C LEU A 204 -11.22 -11.89 1.37
N THR A 205 -11.69 -12.43 2.50
CA THR A 205 -11.63 -11.74 3.80
C THR A 205 -10.19 -11.74 4.35
N LYS A 206 -9.49 -12.87 4.31
CA LYS A 206 -8.08 -12.98 4.75
C LYS A 206 -7.17 -12.02 3.97
N LEU A 207 -7.31 -11.96 2.65
CA LEU A 207 -6.58 -11.05 1.77
C LEU A 207 -6.84 -9.58 2.11
N TRP A 208 -8.10 -9.21 2.35
CA TRP A 208 -8.45 -7.85 2.77
C TRP A 208 -7.73 -7.45 4.06
N TYR A 209 -7.70 -8.34 5.07
CA TYR A 209 -6.96 -8.09 6.30
C TYR A 209 -5.44 -8.15 6.14
N ALA A 210 -4.91 -8.96 5.22
CA ALA A 210 -3.47 -8.99 4.91
C ALA A 210 -3.01 -7.68 4.27
N GLY A 211 -3.79 -7.11 3.34
CA GLY A 211 -3.49 -5.80 2.76
C GLY A 211 -3.64 -4.64 3.77
N ALA A 212 -4.68 -4.68 4.62
CA ALA A 212 -4.81 -3.73 5.73
C ALA A 212 -3.61 -3.79 6.70
N TYR A 213 -3.15 -4.99 7.06
CA TYR A 213 -1.99 -5.17 7.93
C TYR A 213 -0.69 -4.72 7.24
N THR A 214 -0.53 -4.98 5.94
CA THR A 214 0.61 -4.52 5.12
C THR A 214 0.76 -3.00 5.13
N VAL A 215 -0.34 -2.23 5.10
CA VAL A 215 -0.24 -0.76 5.20
C VAL A 215 0.00 -0.30 6.64
N GLN A 216 -0.39 -1.08 7.65
CA GLN A 216 -0.14 -0.78 9.06
C GLN A 216 1.33 -1.01 9.45
N THR A 217 1.97 -2.06 8.93
CA THR A 217 3.43 -2.31 9.05
C THR A 217 4.25 -1.24 8.34
N ASN A 218 3.72 -0.68 7.24
CA ASN A 218 4.37 0.35 6.43
C ASN A 218 4.06 1.80 6.89
N THR A 219 3.44 2.00 8.05
CA THR A 219 3.38 3.31 8.74
C THR A 219 4.48 3.36 9.81
N ILE A 220 5.44 4.28 9.70
CA ILE A 220 6.64 4.34 10.56
C ILE A 220 6.86 5.71 11.21
N ALA A 221 7.73 5.77 12.21
CA ALA A 221 8.11 7.02 12.89
C ALA A 221 9.01 7.90 11.99
N PRO A 222 8.97 9.25 12.13
CA PRO A 222 9.65 10.19 11.24
C PRO A 222 11.19 10.15 11.33
N ASP A 223 11.72 9.45 12.33
CA ASP A 223 13.13 9.23 12.65
C ASP A 223 13.59 7.78 12.41
N GLN A 224 12.75 6.93 11.78
CA GLN A 224 13.03 5.50 11.53
C GLN A 224 13.13 5.14 10.04
N GLY A 225 13.42 6.11 9.17
CA GLY A 225 13.66 5.89 7.75
C GLY A 225 14.99 5.18 7.48
N ARG A 226 15.13 4.63 6.26
CA ARG A 226 16.38 3.99 5.78
C ARG A 226 17.56 4.94 5.84
N GLY A 227 18.66 4.47 6.43
CA GLY A 227 19.91 5.21 6.54
C GLY A 227 20.52 5.60 5.19
N GLY A 228 21.34 6.66 5.22
CA GLY A 228 22.01 7.21 4.03
C GLY A 228 23.17 6.34 3.52
N PRO A 229 23.83 6.77 2.42
CA PRO A 229 24.82 5.97 1.71
C PRO A 229 26.20 5.83 2.42
N ASP A 230 26.33 6.32 3.64
CA ASP A 230 27.56 6.27 4.44
C ASP A 230 27.60 5.09 5.43
N ILE A 231 26.69 4.11 5.28
CA ILE A 231 26.65 2.90 6.10
C ILE A 231 27.86 2.00 5.79
N ILE A 232 28.47 1.46 6.84
CA ILE A 232 29.57 0.50 6.75
C ILE A 232 28.99 -0.89 6.53
N LEU A 233 29.32 -1.51 5.39
CA LEU A 233 28.89 -2.87 5.05
C LEU A 233 29.92 -3.92 5.56
N PRO A 234 29.48 -5.12 6.01
CA PRO A 234 28.09 -5.51 6.17
C PRO A 234 27.41 -4.80 7.34
N GLY A 235 26.20 -4.29 7.13
CA GLY A 235 25.42 -3.56 8.13
C GLY A 235 24.30 -2.70 7.55
N TRP A 236 23.35 -2.33 8.41
CA TRP A 236 22.22 -1.45 8.08
C TRP A 236 22.04 -0.36 9.15
N ALA A 237 21.25 0.66 8.82
CA ALA A 237 20.70 1.59 9.82
C ALA A 237 19.30 2.06 9.39
N ASN A 238 18.41 2.20 10.37
CA ASN A 238 17.02 2.64 10.22
C ASN A 238 16.73 3.80 11.18
N ASN A 239 17.54 4.85 11.09
CA ASN A 239 17.51 6.05 11.95
C ASN A 239 17.49 7.37 11.15
N ALA A 240 17.17 7.33 9.86
CA ALA A 240 17.12 8.54 9.04
C ALA A 240 15.84 9.34 9.28
N SER A 241 15.96 10.66 9.15
CA SER A 241 14.78 11.53 9.11
C SER A 241 14.09 11.42 7.76
N LEU A 242 12.78 11.16 7.79
CA LEU A 242 11.91 11.13 6.60
C LEU A 242 11.57 12.52 6.06
N GLY A 243 12.08 13.61 6.67
CA GLY A 243 11.85 14.98 6.22
C GLY A 243 11.24 15.89 7.29
N PRO A 244 10.63 17.03 6.91
CA PRO A 244 10.22 18.09 7.82
C PRO A 244 8.87 17.80 8.52
N ILE A 245 8.77 16.64 9.18
CA ILE A 245 7.58 16.13 9.86
C ILE A 245 7.89 15.66 11.28
N THR A 246 6.89 15.69 12.15
CA THR A 246 6.99 15.27 13.57
C THR A 246 6.03 14.14 13.96
N GLY A 247 5.16 13.72 13.03
CA GLY A 247 4.26 12.58 13.18
C GLY A 247 4.69 11.39 12.33
N PRO A 248 3.93 10.28 12.35
CA PRO A 248 4.20 9.10 11.54
C PRO A 248 4.14 9.41 10.04
N ALA A 249 4.81 8.62 9.21
CA ALA A 249 4.70 8.68 7.74
C ALA A 249 4.33 7.31 7.17
N LEU A 250 3.62 7.31 6.05
CA LEU A 250 3.36 6.15 5.22
C LEU A 250 4.52 5.99 4.22
N VAL A 251 5.15 4.82 4.22
CA VAL A 251 6.28 4.48 3.35
C VAL A 251 5.94 3.32 2.41
N ASP A 252 6.86 3.01 1.48
CA ASP A 252 6.75 1.91 0.53
C ASP A 252 6.64 0.54 1.22
N GLY A 253 7.61 0.22 2.09
CA GLY A 253 7.83 -1.12 2.62
C GLY A 253 8.17 -1.15 4.11
N ALA A 254 7.89 -2.28 4.76
CA ALA A 254 8.27 -2.48 6.16
C ALA A 254 9.79 -2.71 6.29
N LYS A 255 10.34 -3.63 5.49
CA LYS A 255 11.74 -4.08 5.55
C LYS A 255 12.73 -3.12 4.90
N ARG A 256 12.78 -3.12 3.57
CA ARG A 256 13.72 -2.33 2.74
C ARG A 256 13.13 -0.97 2.39
N ASP A 257 13.97 -0.09 1.86
CA ASP A 257 13.69 1.28 1.39
C ASP A 257 13.10 2.26 2.43
N ARG A 258 12.03 1.91 3.13
CA ARG A 258 11.44 2.63 4.29
C ARG A 258 11.40 4.14 4.07
N THR A 259 10.95 4.56 2.90
CA THR A 259 11.00 5.94 2.40
C THR A 259 9.62 6.34 1.87
N VAL A 260 9.33 7.64 1.80
CA VAL A 260 8.06 8.09 1.20
C VAL A 260 8.12 7.95 -0.32
N TRP A 261 7.25 7.12 -0.90
CA TRP A 261 7.13 6.91 -2.34
C TRP A 261 5.68 7.20 -2.80
N PRO A 262 5.44 8.24 -3.64
CA PRO A 262 4.12 8.59 -4.17
C PRO A 262 3.36 7.48 -4.91
N GLY A 263 4.06 6.61 -5.66
CA GLY A 263 3.45 5.52 -6.42
C GLY A 263 2.62 4.60 -5.55
N ASP A 264 3.19 4.12 -4.44
CA ASP A 264 2.51 3.34 -3.40
C ASP A 264 1.25 4.03 -2.89
N MET A 265 1.31 5.34 -2.66
CA MET A 265 0.17 6.13 -2.18
C MET A 265 -1.00 6.14 -3.17
N GLY A 266 -0.78 5.78 -4.44
CA GLY A 266 -1.82 5.49 -5.44
C GLY A 266 -2.70 4.29 -5.10
N ILE A 267 -2.26 3.40 -4.20
CA ILE A 267 -2.99 2.23 -3.72
C ILE A 267 -3.11 2.24 -2.18
N SER A 268 -2.01 2.37 -1.45
CA SER A 268 -1.98 2.24 0.02
C SER A 268 -2.85 3.28 0.74
N THR A 269 -2.98 4.50 0.20
CA THR A 269 -3.93 5.52 0.73
C THR A 269 -5.38 5.05 0.66
N HIS A 270 -5.76 4.33 -0.41
CA HIS A 270 -7.09 3.74 -0.53
C HIS A 270 -7.30 2.62 0.50
N THR A 271 -6.26 1.82 0.75
CA THR A 271 -6.25 0.79 1.79
C THR A 271 -6.40 1.39 3.19
N GLN A 272 -5.72 2.51 3.49
CA GLN A 272 -5.90 3.23 4.76
C GLN A 272 -7.36 3.67 4.96
N LEU A 273 -7.98 4.33 3.98
CA LEU A 273 -9.38 4.78 4.06
C LEU A 273 -10.31 3.65 4.52
N VAL A 274 -10.21 2.47 3.91
CA VAL A 274 -11.19 1.40 4.11
C VAL A 274 -10.94 0.55 5.37
N SER A 275 -9.79 0.68 6.03
CA SER A 275 -9.38 -0.23 7.11
C SER A 275 -9.03 0.44 8.43
N THR A 276 -8.02 1.31 8.46
CA THR A 276 -7.51 1.96 9.68
C THR A 276 -7.92 3.43 9.80
N TYR A 277 -8.30 4.06 8.68
CA TYR A 277 -8.45 5.50 8.51
C TYR A 277 -7.21 6.31 8.99
N ASP A 278 -6.01 5.71 8.93
CA ASP A 278 -4.74 6.28 9.42
C ASP A 278 -4.14 7.37 8.50
N LEU A 279 -4.99 8.27 8.01
CA LEU A 279 -4.64 9.25 6.99
C LEU A 279 -3.71 10.37 7.51
N VAL A 280 -3.41 10.43 8.81
CA VAL A 280 -2.36 11.33 9.35
C VAL A 280 -0.96 10.94 8.84
N SER A 281 -0.71 9.65 8.63
CA SER A 281 0.53 9.17 8.02
C SER A 281 0.63 9.60 6.55
N THR A 282 -0.45 9.42 5.78
CA THR A 282 -0.62 9.95 4.42
C THR A 282 -0.40 11.47 4.36
N LYS A 283 -0.97 12.26 5.29
CA LYS A 283 -0.78 13.72 5.36
C LYS A 283 0.71 14.09 5.47
N ASN A 284 1.43 13.43 6.37
CA ASN A 284 2.83 13.71 6.61
C ASN A 284 3.69 13.30 5.41
N SER A 285 3.41 12.17 4.78
CA SER A 285 4.05 11.75 3.52
C SER A 285 3.84 12.78 2.40
N LEU A 286 2.65 13.34 2.23
CA LEU A 286 2.40 14.42 1.27
C LEU A 286 3.19 15.71 1.61
N ILE A 287 3.27 16.09 2.88
CA ILE A 287 4.08 17.24 3.35
C ILE A 287 5.55 17.02 3.02
N VAL A 288 6.09 15.82 3.25
CA VAL A 288 7.45 15.43 2.85
C VAL A 288 7.64 15.63 1.35
N MET A 289 6.76 15.09 0.51
CA MET A 289 6.95 15.18 -0.95
C MET A 289 6.84 16.62 -1.47
N PHE A 290 5.86 17.42 -1.02
CA PHE A 290 5.79 18.83 -1.40
C PHE A 290 7.00 19.65 -0.90
N SER A 291 7.66 19.25 0.19
CA SER A 291 8.90 19.90 0.66
C SER A 291 10.11 19.66 -0.24
N THR A 292 10.08 18.64 -1.11
CA THR A 292 11.16 18.35 -2.07
C THR A 292 11.17 19.28 -3.30
N GLN A 293 10.15 20.11 -3.49
CA GLN A 293 9.92 20.78 -4.77
C GLN A 293 11.09 21.68 -5.20
N ASN A 294 11.56 21.47 -6.43
CA ASN A 294 12.48 22.37 -7.10
C ASN A 294 11.80 23.75 -7.28
N ALA A 295 12.29 24.75 -6.54
CA ALA A 295 11.67 26.07 -6.48
C ALA A 295 11.62 26.81 -7.83
N THR A 296 12.51 26.44 -8.77
CA THR A 296 12.65 27.02 -10.11
C THR A 296 11.78 26.32 -11.15
N THR A 297 11.80 24.98 -11.23
CA THR A 297 11.04 24.24 -12.26
C THR A 297 9.62 23.90 -11.83
N GLY A 298 9.38 23.67 -10.54
CA GLY A 298 8.13 23.10 -10.02
C GLY A 298 8.10 21.58 -9.93
N ALA A 299 9.13 20.89 -10.44
CA ALA A 299 9.26 19.43 -10.30
C ALA A 299 9.37 19.00 -8.82
N LEU A 300 8.81 17.83 -8.51
CA LEU A 300 8.95 17.17 -7.20
C LEU A 300 9.96 16.01 -7.33
N ASN A 301 10.56 15.58 -6.23
CA ASN A 301 11.24 14.28 -6.19
C ASN A 301 10.22 13.15 -6.39
N TYR A 302 10.68 11.97 -6.79
CA TYR A 302 9.89 10.74 -6.82
C TYR A 302 10.09 9.81 -5.62
N SER A 303 11.04 10.12 -4.74
CA SER A 303 11.07 9.57 -3.38
C SER A 303 11.54 10.60 -2.35
N GLY A 304 11.14 10.39 -1.09
CA GLY A 304 11.45 11.25 0.03
C GLY A 304 12.90 11.15 0.53
N PRO A 305 13.25 11.91 1.58
CA PRO A 305 14.51 11.82 2.30
C PRO A 305 14.88 10.38 2.72
N GLY A 306 16.18 10.10 2.74
CA GLY A 306 16.74 8.74 2.74
C GLY A 306 17.23 8.33 1.35
N ILE A 307 16.45 8.64 0.30
CA ILE A 307 16.78 8.32 -1.11
C ILE A 307 16.80 9.58 -1.98
N ASN A 308 15.77 10.42 -1.94
CA ASN A 308 15.63 11.67 -2.69
C ASN A 308 15.70 11.53 -4.22
N ALA A 309 15.10 10.48 -4.79
CA ALA A 309 15.19 10.22 -6.23
C ALA A 309 14.49 11.30 -7.08
N GLN A 310 15.03 11.60 -8.27
CA GLN A 310 14.59 12.70 -9.15
C GLN A 310 14.47 12.25 -10.60
N GLY A 311 13.50 12.83 -11.33
CA GLY A 311 13.29 12.55 -12.74
C GLY A 311 12.20 11.51 -13.02
N SER A 312 10.95 11.80 -12.65
CA SER A 312 9.79 10.95 -12.94
C SER A 312 8.51 11.78 -13.06
N ASP A 313 7.96 11.90 -14.27
CA ASP A 313 6.68 12.60 -14.47
C ASP A 313 5.48 11.83 -13.90
N THR A 314 5.56 10.49 -13.86
CA THR A 314 4.53 9.62 -13.26
C THR A 314 4.43 9.82 -11.76
N TYR A 315 5.54 9.90 -11.02
CA TYR A 315 5.52 10.09 -9.56
C TYR A 315 5.24 11.53 -9.12
N ILE A 316 5.59 12.54 -9.93
CA ILE A 316 5.08 13.90 -9.74
C ILE A 316 3.54 13.87 -9.83
N SER A 317 2.99 13.17 -10.83
CA SER A 317 1.55 12.97 -10.98
C SER A 317 0.94 12.20 -9.80
N TRP A 318 1.58 11.12 -9.33
CA TRP A 318 1.15 10.37 -8.14
C TRP A 318 1.08 11.24 -6.87
N THR A 319 1.98 12.22 -6.70
CA THR A 319 1.92 13.13 -5.55
C THR A 319 0.68 14.04 -5.61
N LEU A 320 0.31 14.50 -6.82
CA LEU A 320 -0.90 15.30 -7.05
C LEU A 320 -2.18 14.46 -6.86
N ILE A 321 -2.17 13.20 -7.31
CA ILE A 321 -3.22 12.20 -7.09
C ILE A 321 -3.40 11.92 -5.58
N GLY A 322 -2.31 11.73 -4.84
CA GLY A 322 -2.33 11.49 -3.40
C GLY A 322 -2.93 12.68 -2.63
N ALA A 323 -2.55 13.91 -2.99
CA ALA A 323 -3.11 15.12 -2.39
C ALA A 323 -4.63 15.24 -2.57
N HIS A 324 -5.16 14.82 -3.73
CA HIS A 324 -6.61 14.71 -3.91
C HIS A 324 -7.24 13.72 -2.95
N ASN A 325 -6.73 12.48 -2.96
CA ASN A 325 -7.40 11.37 -2.31
C ASN A 325 -7.44 11.62 -0.80
N TYR A 326 -6.35 12.16 -0.25
CA TYR A 326 -6.33 12.66 1.12
C TYR A 326 -7.43 13.69 1.42
N PHE A 327 -7.61 14.73 0.58
CA PHE A 327 -8.66 15.73 0.76
C PHE A 327 -10.08 15.17 0.56
N LEU A 328 -10.28 14.28 -0.43
CA LEU A 328 -11.54 13.58 -0.67
C LEU A 328 -11.95 12.75 0.56
N TYR A 329 -11.00 12.23 1.31
CA TYR A 329 -11.25 11.35 2.46
C TYR A 329 -11.40 12.13 3.77
N THR A 330 -10.58 13.16 3.98
CA THR A 330 -10.53 13.92 5.24
C THR A 330 -11.25 15.27 5.22
N GLY A 331 -11.45 15.86 4.05
CA GLY A 331 -11.91 17.25 3.90
C GLY A 331 -10.93 18.31 4.43
N ASP A 332 -9.67 17.96 4.67
CA ASP A 332 -8.62 18.86 5.16
C ASP A 332 -8.22 19.89 4.10
N LEU A 333 -9.02 20.95 4.02
CA LEU A 333 -8.77 22.09 3.14
C LEU A 333 -7.55 22.92 3.58
N ASP A 334 -7.17 22.87 4.86
CA ASP A 334 -6.04 23.62 5.41
C ASP A 334 -4.71 23.10 4.86
N LEU A 335 -4.55 21.77 4.71
CA LEU A 335 -3.42 21.19 3.98
C LEU A 335 -3.40 21.66 2.52
N ILE A 336 -4.54 21.59 1.83
CA ILE A 336 -4.63 21.99 0.42
C ILE A 336 -4.27 23.47 0.24
N GLN A 337 -4.80 24.37 1.07
CA GLN A 337 -4.43 25.79 1.09
C GLN A 337 -2.92 25.98 1.32
N THR A 338 -2.33 25.20 2.23
CA THR A 338 -0.89 25.25 2.54
C THR A 338 -0.02 24.85 1.34
N VAL A 339 -0.39 23.78 0.62
CA VAL A 339 0.42 23.27 -0.51
C VAL A 339 0.01 23.82 -1.87
N TRP A 340 -1.05 24.63 -1.98
CA TRP A 340 -1.65 25.04 -3.27
C TRP A 340 -0.68 25.69 -4.26
N THR A 341 0.24 26.52 -3.75
CA THR A 341 1.29 27.16 -4.58
C THR A 341 2.28 26.14 -5.14
N ASN A 342 2.57 25.08 -4.38
CA ASN A 342 3.46 24.00 -4.82
C ASN A 342 2.72 23.04 -5.78
N TYR A 343 1.47 22.68 -5.46
CA TYR A 343 0.59 21.87 -6.30
C TYR A 343 0.45 22.46 -7.71
N THR A 344 0.08 23.74 -7.80
CA THR A 344 -0.11 24.43 -9.10
C THR A 344 1.20 24.60 -9.89
N LYS A 345 2.35 24.74 -9.21
CA LYS A 345 3.67 24.69 -9.86
C LYS A 345 4.00 23.31 -10.45
N ALA A 346 3.71 22.22 -9.75
CA ALA A 346 3.98 20.86 -10.24
C ALA A 346 3.06 20.50 -11.43
N VAL A 347 1.80 20.95 -11.39
CA VAL A 347 0.90 20.90 -12.55
C VAL A 347 1.46 21.69 -13.74
N ALA A 348 1.96 22.91 -13.52
CA ALA A 348 2.54 23.74 -14.57
C ALA A 348 3.83 23.14 -15.16
N PHE A 349 4.64 22.47 -14.33
CA PHE A 349 5.82 21.71 -14.74
C PHE A 349 5.43 20.58 -15.71
N LEU A 350 4.56 19.65 -15.30
CA LEU A 350 4.08 18.56 -16.16
C LEU A 350 3.41 19.10 -17.44
N SER A 351 2.65 20.19 -17.34
CA SER A 351 1.99 20.82 -18.49
C SER A 351 2.99 21.44 -19.49
N SER A 352 4.24 21.70 -19.09
CA SER A 352 5.31 22.20 -19.96
C SER A 352 5.99 21.10 -20.79
N HIS A 353 5.75 19.83 -20.47
CA HIS A 353 6.18 18.67 -21.26
C HIS A 353 5.13 18.27 -22.31
N ILE A 354 4.00 19.00 -22.43
CA ILE A 354 3.01 18.77 -23.49
C ILE A 354 3.44 19.46 -24.79
N ASP A 355 3.48 18.72 -25.89
CA ASP A 355 3.87 19.23 -27.22
C ASP A 355 2.68 19.42 -28.18
N ASP A 356 2.94 19.59 -29.48
CA ASP A 356 1.90 19.87 -30.48
C ASP A 356 1.02 18.66 -30.84
N THR A 357 1.32 17.45 -30.31
CA THR A 357 0.37 16.33 -30.29
C THR A 357 -0.79 16.55 -29.31
N GLY A 358 -0.61 17.41 -28.30
CA GLY A 358 -1.54 17.56 -27.18
C GLY A 358 -1.38 16.48 -26.10
N LEU A 359 -0.32 15.68 -26.13
CA LEU A 359 0.08 14.75 -25.08
C LEU A 359 1.39 15.19 -24.41
N LEU A 360 1.61 14.71 -23.18
CA LEU A 360 2.86 14.85 -22.46
C LEU A 360 3.91 13.93 -23.10
N ASN A 361 5.00 14.52 -23.54
CA ASN A 361 6.12 13.85 -24.19
C ASN A 361 7.27 13.68 -23.17
N VAL A 362 7.31 12.52 -22.52
CA VAL A 362 8.22 12.23 -21.41
C VAL A 362 9.66 12.20 -21.92
N THR A 363 10.50 13.06 -21.36
CA THR A 363 11.94 13.11 -21.69
C THR A 363 12.72 12.06 -20.90
N GLU A 364 13.91 11.68 -21.39
CA GLU A 364 14.82 10.73 -20.72
C GLU A 364 15.19 11.17 -19.27
N GLU A 365 15.21 12.49 -18.99
CA GLU A 365 15.47 13.02 -17.64
C GLU A 365 14.29 12.73 -16.69
N TYR A 366 13.06 12.56 -17.19
CA TYR A 366 11.84 12.37 -16.41
C TYR A 366 11.14 11.00 -16.64
N SER A 367 11.84 10.05 -17.26
CA SER A 367 11.29 8.73 -17.64
C SER A 367 11.53 7.60 -16.63
N ASN A 368 11.98 7.90 -15.40
CA ASN A 368 12.01 6.88 -14.35
C ASN A 368 10.58 6.58 -13.91
N ASP A 369 10.23 5.30 -13.83
CA ASP A 369 8.95 4.82 -13.33
C ASP A 369 9.11 3.38 -12.84
N TRP A 370 8.23 2.92 -11.95
CA TRP A 370 8.37 1.58 -11.39
C TRP A 370 7.57 0.52 -12.15
N ALA A 371 7.86 -0.75 -11.87
CA ALA A 371 7.31 -1.92 -12.57
C ALA A 371 7.56 -1.97 -14.10
N ARG A 372 8.37 -1.06 -14.66
CA ARG A 372 8.73 -1.00 -16.08
C ARG A 372 10.22 -0.78 -16.36
N VAL A 373 10.61 -0.88 -17.64
CA VAL A 373 11.88 -0.41 -18.21
C VAL A 373 11.58 0.54 -19.36
N GLY A 374 12.02 1.79 -19.23
CA GLY A 374 11.71 2.87 -20.16
C GLY A 374 10.30 3.44 -19.96
N GLY A 375 10.16 4.73 -20.26
CA GLY A 375 8.90 5.49 -20.10
C GLY A 375 8.85 6.77 -20.93
N THR A 376 9.67 6.87 -21.97
CA THR A 376 9.83 8.07 -22.81
C THR A 376 8.77 8.20 -23.92
N GLY A 377 8.69 9.40 -24.51
CA GLY A 377 7.75 9.73 -25.57
C GLY A 377 6.35 9.99 -25.05
N HIS A 378 5.33 9.79 -25.88
CA HIS A 378 3.92 9.89 -25.48
C HIS A 378 3.47 8.68 -24.66
N ASN A 379 4.14 8.44 -23.53
CA ASN A 379 3.95 7.24 -22.72
C ASN A 379 2.51 7.16 -22.17
N SER A 380 1.93 5.97 -22.30
CA SER A 380 0.53 5.67 -21.99
C SER A 380 0.21 5.80 -20.50
N ALA A 381 1.02 5.25 -19.61
CA ALA A 381 0.85 5.40 -18.17
C ALA A 381 0.98 6.87 -17.72
N ALA A 382 2.04 7.55 -18.16
CA ALA A 382 2.28 8.97 -17.89
C ALA A 382 1.14 9.86 -18.41
N ASN A 383 0.58 9.58 -19.59
CA ASN A 383 -0.54 10.34 -20.13
C ASN A 383 -1.90 9.96 -19.53
N ALA A 384 -2.08 8.74 -19.01
CA ALA A 384 -3.25 8.37 -18.22
C ALA A 384 -3.21 9.03 -16.83
N LEU A 385 -2.02 9.11 -16.21
CA LEU A 385 -1.76 9.87 -14.97
C LEU A 385 -1.83 11.38 -15.19
N MET A 386 -1.40 11.87 -16.35
CA MET A 386 -1.63 13.26 -16.74
C MET A 386 -3.12 13.48 -17.01
N TYR A 387 -3.87 12.51 -17.58
CA TYR A 387 -5.34 12.52 -17.60
C TYR A 387 -6.00 12.51 -16.20
N GLN A 388 -5.20 12.57 -15.16
CA GLN A 388 -5.58 12.44 -13.76
C GLN A 388 -5.00 13.67 -12.96
N ALA A 389 -4.93 14.90 -13.55
CA ALA A 389 -4.50 16.23 -12.97
C ALA A 389 -5.46 17.49 -12.63
N LEU A 390 -6.24 18.44 -13.31
CA LEU A 390 -6.95 19.03 -14.56
C LEU A 390 -8.34 18.57 -15.28
N PRO A 391 -9.63 18.93 -14.95
CA PRO A 391 -10.92 18.12 -15.04
C PRO A 391 -11.50 17.71 -16.42
N ILE A 392 -12.26 16.61 -16.68
CA ILE A 392 -13.50 16.08 -16.03
C ILE A 392 -13.59 14.51 -16.11
N SER A 393 -14.10 13.84 -15.06
CA SER A 393 -14.03 12.38 -14.65
C SER A 393 -12.81 11.49 -15.06
N LYS A 394 -11.75 11.21 -14.25
CA LYS A 394 -11.41 11.41 -12.79
C LYS A 394 -9.98 12.04 -12.55
N THR A 395 -9.64 12.49 -11.30
CA THR A 395 -8.47 13.31 -10.74
C THR A 395 -7.78 14.37 -11.60
N TYR A 396 -7.94 14.42 -12.92
CA TYR A 396 -7.97 15.69 -13.65
C TYR A 396 -8.91 16.68 -12.89
N ILE A 397 -9.90 16.09 -12.32
CA ILE A 397 -10.98 16.62 -11.55
C ILE A 397 -10.45 17.24 -10.27
N THR A 398 -9.33 16.76 -9.73
CA THR A 398 -8.67 17.29 -8.54
C THR A 398 -8.30 18.73 -8.68
N ALA A 399 -7.41 19.10 -9.61
CA ALA A 399 -6.93 20.49 -9.61
C ALA A 399 -8.07 21.49 -9.82
N ALA A 400 -9.19 21.08 -10.43
CA ALA A 400 -10.40 21.89 -10.55
C ALA A 400 -11.40 21.79 -9.40
N ASN A 401 -11.48 20.64 -8.74
CA ASN A 401 -12.28 20.41 -7.54
C ASN A 401 -11.64 21.20 -6.40
N LEU A 402 -10.34 21.02 -6.20
CA LEU A 402 -9.49 21.84 -5.35
C LEU A 402 -9.51 23.31 -5.78
N ALA A 403 -9.32 23.68 -7.06
CA ALA A 403 -9.45 25.09 -7.48
C ALA A 403 -10.84 25.65 -7.17
N GLY A 404 -11.92 24.87 -7.33
CA GLY A 404 -13.27 25.24 -6.93
C GLY A 404 -13.39 25.49 -5.42
N TYR A 405 -12.84 24.60 -4.59
CA TYR A 405 -12.76 24.79 -3.12
C TYR A 405 -11.83 25.95 -2.72
N MET A 406 -10.83 26.28 -3.55
CA MET A 406 -9.95 27.44 -3.43
C MET A 406 -10.56 28.72 -4.06
N ASN A 407 -11.73 28.63 -4.69
CA ASN A 407 -12.49 29.69 -5.36
C ASN A 407 -11.80 30.30 -6.62
N ASP A 408 -11.00 29.52 -7.34
CA ASP A 408 -10.36 29.89 -8.62
C ASP A 408 -11.10 29.25 -9.81
N SER A 409 -12.11 29.95 -10.31
CA SER A 409 -12.96 29.50 -11.43
C SER A 409 -12.24 29.48 -12.78
N ASP A 410 -11.25 30.35 -12.96
CA ASP A 410 -10.60 30.55 -14.25
C ASP A 410 -9.54 29.45 -14.46
N LEU A 411 -8.84 29.09 -13.39
CA LEU A 411 -7.97 27.92 -13.38
C LEU A 411 -8.80 26.63 -13.48
N GLN A 412 -9.91 26.52 -12.75
CA GLN A 412 -10.87 25.40 -12.86
C GLN A 412 -11.33 25.17 -14.32
N ALA A 413 -11.67 26.23 -15.04
CA ALA A 413 -12.13 26.16 -16.43
C ALA A 413 -10.99 25.95 -17.44
N THR A 414 -9.82 26.59 -17.25
CA THR A 414 -8.62 26.38 -18.09
C THR A 414 -8.20 24.92 -18.06
N TYR A 415 -8.12 24.38 -16.85
CA TYR A 415 -7.82 22.98 -16.61
C TYR A 415 -8.85 22.05 -17.32
N ALA A 416 -10.11 22.47 -17.50
CA ALA A 416 -11.15 21.63 -18.12
C ALA A 416 -10.99 21.41 -19.62
N ALA A 417 -10.41 22.40 -20.32
CA ALA A 417 -10.07 22.26 -21.73
C ALA A 417 -8.94 21.23 -21.90
N ASN A 418 -7.92 21.29 -21.06
CA ASN A 418 -6.73 20.44 -21.14
C ASN A 418 -7.08 18.95 -21.03
N ALA A 419 -8.06 18.59 -20.19
CA ALA A 419 -8.52 17.20 -20.09
C ALA A 419 -9.15 16.65 -21.33
N SER A 420 -10.06 17.45 -21.87
CA SER A 420 -10.80 17.14 -23.06
C SER A 420 -9.85 16.99 -24.25
N ALA A 421 -8.76 17.77 -24.27
CA ALA A 421 -7.68 17.66 -25.24
C ALA A 421 -6.82 16.41 -25.06
N VAL A 422 -6.22 16.15 -23.88
CA VAL A 422 -5.36 14.98 -23.64
C VAL A 422 -6.11 13.67 -23.91
N LYS A 423 -7.35 13.53 -23.45
CA LYS A 423 -8.15 12.33 -23.74
C LYS A 423 -8.42 12.12 -25.23
N ALA A 424 -8.71 13.20 -25.96
CA ALA A 424 -8.90 13.13 -27.41
C ALA A 424 -7.61 12.74 -28.13
N ALA A 425 -6.48 13.34 -27.76
CA ALA A 425 -5.17 13.04 -28.32
C ALA A 425 -4.74 11.58 -28.02
N TYR A 426 -4.92 11.13 -26.78
CA TYR A 426 -4.60 9.77 -26.31
C TYR A 426 -5.31 8.69 -27.14
N ASN A 427 -6.62 8.85 -27.32
CA ASN A 427 -7.41 7.93 -28.14
C ASN A 427 -7.16 8.07 -29.65
N THR A 428 -6.58 9.19 -30.11
CA THR A 428 -6.24 9.39 -31.52
C THR A 428 -4.86 8.81 -31.87
N LEU A 429 -3.89 8.90 -30.95
CA LEU A 429 -2.49 8.56 -31.20
C LEU A 429 -2.12 7.15 -30.72
N LEU A 430 -2.60 6.74 -29.53
CA LEU A 430 -2.14 5.53 -28.85
C LEU A 430 -3.08 4.32 -29.03
N TRP A 431 -4.35 4.53 -29.38
CA TRP A 431 -5.30 3.43 -29.56
C TRP A 431 -4.93 2.51 -30.73
N ASP A 432 -5.19 1.21 -30.55
CA ASP A 432 -4.98 0.17 -31.54
C ASP A 432 -6.27 -0.66 -31.74
N ASP A 433 -7.06 -0.32 -32.76
CA ASP A 433 -8.31 -1.02 -33.09
C ASP A 433 -8.10 -2.51 -33.44
N ALA A 434 -6.88 -2.94 -33.78
CA ALA A 434 -6.59 -4.34 -34.09
C ALA A 434 -6.27 -5.16 -32.84
N ALA A 435 -5.66 -4.54 -31.82
CA ALA A 435 -5.41 -5.16 -30.52
C ALA A 435 -6.57 -4.99 -29.51
N GLY A 436 -7.39 -3.94 -29.67
CA GLY A 436 -8.39 -3.55 -28.67
C GLY A 436 -7.77 -2.90 -27.42
N MET A 437 -6.56 -2.35 -27.55
CA MET A 437 -5.73 -1.84 -26.45
C MET A 437 -4.99 -0.56 -26.89
N PHE A 438 -4.45 0.19 -25.92
CA PHE A 438 -3.51 1.29 -26.17
C PHE A 438 -2.07 0.75 -26.30
N ARG A 439 -1.31 1.30 -27.26
CA ARG A 439 0.14 1.15 -27.35
C ARG A 439 0.83 1.94 -26.23
N ASP A 440 2.03 1.51 -25.87
CA ASP A 440 2.83 2.13 -24.81
C ASP A 440 3.21 3.58 -25.13
N ASN A 441 3.62 3.83 -26.37
CA ASN A 441 3.71 5.16 -26.96
C ASN A 441 3.51 5.06 -28.49
N ASP A 442 3.64 6.16 -29.21
CA ASP A 442 3.47 6.27 -30.65
C ASP A 442 4.63 5.69 -31.49
N THR A 443 5.71 5.23 -30.85
CA THR A 443 6.91 4.70 -31.50
C THR A 443 7.10 3.18 -31.37
N THR A 444 6.31 2.54 -30.49
CA THR A 444 6.42 1.11 -30.17
C THR A 444 5.19 0.31 -30.65
N THR A 445 5.26 -1.02 -30.55
CA THR A 445 4.12 -1.92 -30.74
C THR A 445 3.81 -2.73 -29.48
N LEU A 446 4.25 -2.25 -28.32
CA LEU A 446 3.96 -2.81 -27.01
C LEU A 446 2.58 -2.32 -26.57
N HIS A 447 1.73 -3.20 -26.05
CA HIS A 447 0.50 -2.84 -25.35
C HIS A 447 0.74 -3.13 -23.86
N PRO A 448 1.08 -2.12 -23.04
CA PRO A 448 1.55 -2.34 -21.68
C PRO A 448 0.40 -2.64 -20.74
N GLN A 449 0.70 -3.31 -19.63
CA GLN A 449 -0.28 -3.59 -18.60
C GLN A 449 -0.73 -2.30 -17.90
N ASP A 450 0.21 -1.40 -17.59
CA ASP A 450 -0.03 -0.18 -16.81
C ASP A 450 -0.90 0.86 -17.53
N GLY A 451 -0.51 1.35 -18.70
CA GLY A 451 -1.23 2.38 -19.45
C GLY A 451 -2.63 1.93 -19.86
N ASN A 452 -2.85 0.63 -20.11
CA ASN A 452 -4.17 0.09 -20.38
C ASN A 452 -5.05 0.02 -19.13
N SER A 453 -4.48 -0.45 -18.01
CA SER A 453 -5.20 -0.53 -16.73
C SER A 453 -5.56 0.86 -16.18
N LEU A 454 -4.62 1.79 -16.23
CA LEU A 454 -4.81 3.18 -15.83
C LEU A 454 -5.82 3.90 -16.76
N ALA A 455 -5.79 3.62 -18.07
CA ALA A 455 -6.76 4.20 -19.01
C ALA A 455 -8.21 3.81 -18.71
N VAL A 456 -8.46 2.59 -18.24
CA VAL A 456 -9.80 2.17 -17.79
C VAL A 456 -10.11 2.73 -16.39
N LEU A 457 -9.19 2.61 -15.44
CA LEU A 457 -9.35 3.08 -14.06
C LEU A 457 -9.69 4.58 -13.98
N TYR A 458 -9.08 5.37 -14.83
CA TYR A 458 -9.22 6.82 -14.89
C TYR A 458 -10.20 7.30 -15.96
N ASN A 459 -10.84 6.38 -16.71
CA ASN A 459 -11.83 6.70 -17.74
C ASN A 459 -11.23 7.58 -18.86
N VAL A 460 -9.99 7.29 -19.27
CA VAL A 460 -9.37 7.84 -20.49
C VAL A 460 -10.05 7.29 -21.75
N THR A 461 -10.63 6.09 -21.67
CA THR A 461 -11.41 5.45 -22.75
C THR A 461 -12.63 6.27 -23.20
N ASN A 462 -12.95 6.22 -24.49
CA ASN A 462 -14.14 6.84 -25.07
C ASN A 462 -15.44 6.07 -24.82
N SER A 463 -15.40 4.76 -24.54
CA SER A 463 -16.62 3.94 -24.37
C SER A 463 -16.46 2.75 -23.40
N PRO A 464 -17.57 2.25 -22.83
CA PRO A 464 -17.59 0.97 -22.10
C PRO A 464 -17.12 -0.23 -22.94
N SER A 465 -17.30 -0.19 -24.27
CA SER A 465 -16.79 -1.24 -25.15
C SER A 465 -15.26 -1.25 -25.26
N GLN A 466 -14.57 -0.10 -25.11
CA GLN A 466 -13.11 -0.10 -24.94
C GLN A 466 -12.69 -0.64 -23.57
N ASN A 467 -13.43 -0.35 -22.49
CA ASN A 467 -13.16 -0.97 -21.18
C ASN A 467 -13.24 -2.50 -21.27
N GLN A 468 -14.23 -3.03 -21.99
CA GLN A 468 -14.39 -4.47 -22.22
C GLN A 468 -13.26 -5.03 -23.09
N ALA A 469 -12.93 -4.37 -24.23
CA ALA A 469 -11.82 -4.80 -25.10
C ALA A 469 -10.46 -4.82 -24.38
N ILE A 470 -10.15 -3.79 -23.59
CA ILE A 470 -8.94 -3.76 -22.75
C ILE A 470 -8.99 -4.84 -21.67
N SER A 471 -10.14 -5.02 -21.02
CA SER A 471 -10.33 -6.05 -20.00
C SER A 471 -10.18 -7.47 -20.57
N ASP A 472 -10.50 -7.71 -21.84
CA ASP A 472 -10.27 -8.97 -22.56
C ASP A 472 -8.79 -9.08 -23.01
N GLY A 473 -8.20 -7.98 -23.48
CA GLY A 473 -6.80 -7.88 -23.90
C GLY A 473 -5.82 -8.23 -22.80
N LEU A 474 -5.99 -7.64 -21.61
CA LEU A 474 -5.12 -7.86 -20.45
C LEU A 474 -5.04 -9.34 -20.01
N THR A 475 -6.08 -10.15 -20.20
CA THR A 475 -6.01 -11.59 -19.87
C THR A 475 -5.04 -12.40 -20.74
N GLN A 476 -4.52 -11.83 -21.82
CA GLN A 476 -3.47 -12.45 -22.64
C GLN A 476 -2.10 -12.40 -21.94
N LEU A 477 -1.95 -11.57 -20.89
CA LEU A 477 -0.75 -11.44 -20.07
C LEU A 477 -0.74 -12.42 -18.88
N TRP A 478 -1.83 -13.17 -18.66
CA TRP A 478 -2.01 -13.99 -17.47
C TRP A 478 -1.21 -15.29 -17.49
N SER A 479 -0.54 -15.56 -16.37
CA SER A 479 0.05 -16.85 -16.02
C SER A 479 -0.87 -17.65 -15.08
N ASP A 480 -0.39 -18.78 -14.56
CA ASP A 480 -1.10 -19.49 -13.48
C ASP A 480 -1.15 -18.71 -12.17
N ILE A 481 -0.15 -17.87 -11.89
CA ILE A 481 0.11 -17.21 -10.59
C ILE A 481 0.01 -15.67 -10.63
N GLY A 482 -0.54 -15.07 -11.68
CA GLY A 482 -0.74 -13.63 -11.81
C GLY A 482 -0.54 -13.09 -13.22
N THR A 483 -0.71 -11.78 -13.39
CA THR A 483 -0.57 -11.08 -14.69
C THR A 483 0.86 -10.57 -14.89
N LEU A 484 1.42 -10.74 -16.09
CA LEU A 484 2.77 -10.30 -16.42
C LEU A 484 2.75 -8.85 -16.92
N SER A 485 3.72 -8.05 -16.48
CA SER A 485 3.91 -6.68 -17.01
C SER A 485 4.84 -6.74 -18.24
N PRO A 486 4.37 -6.71 -19.51
CA PRO A 486 5.26 -6.85 -20.67
C PRO A 486 6.25 -5.69 -20.84
N GLU A 487 6.00 -4.55 -20.18
CA GLU A 487 6.92 -3.43 -19.96
C GLU A 487 8.10 -3.76 -19.01
N LEU A 488 8.13 -4.93 -18.38
CA LEU A 488 9.23 -5.44 -17.52
C LEU A 488 9.32 -6.97 -17.57
N SER A 489 10.33 -7.48 -18.29
CA SER A 489 10.54 -8.92 -18.50
C SER A 489 10.54 -9.76 -17.21
N ASP A 490 9.92 -10.94 -17.28
CA ASP A 490 9.85 -11.96 -16.21
C ASP A 490 9.35 -11.41 -14.86
N THR A 491 8.40 -10.48 -14.88
CA THR A 491 7.87 -9.84 -13.67
C THR A 491 6.34 -9.86 -13.61
N ILE A 492 5.83 -10.22 -12.44
CA ILE A 492 4.46 -9.98 -11.97
C ILE A 492 4.56 -8.85 -10.93
N SER A 493 3.88 -7.72 -11.18
CA SER A 493 3.93 -6.54 -10.31
C SER A 493 2.54 -6.21 -9.74
N PRO A 494 2.30 -6.48 -8.44
CA PRO A 494 1.04 -6.17 -7.75
C PRO A 494 0.66 -4.69 -7.71
N PHE A 495 1.61 -3.79 -7.95
CA PHE A 495 1.34 -2.37 -8.23
C PHE A 495 0.43 -2.23 -9.46
N VAL A 496 0.85 -2.84 -10.57
CA VAL A 496 0.13 -2.77 -11.86
C VAL A 496 -1.08 -3.70 -11.86
N GLY A 497 -0.94 -4.92 -11.31
CA GLY A 497 -2.04 -5.85 -11.07
C GLY A 497 -3.17 -5.21 -10.25
N GLY A 498 -2.83 -4.38 -9.26
CA GLY A 498 -3.79 -3.60 -8.46
C GLY A 498 -4.62 -2.58 -9.26
N PHE A 499 -4.11 -2.10 -10.40
CA PHE A 499 -4.85 -1.27 -11.34
C PHE A 499 -5.66 -2.13 -12.33
N GLU A 500 -5.08 -3.21 -12.87
CA GLU A 500 -5.74 -4.17 -13.76
C GLU A 500 -7.00 -4.77 -13.12
N LEU A 501 -6.88 -5.17 -11.85
CA LEU A 501 -7.97 -5.66 -11.01
C LEU A 501 -9.18 -4.70 -11.00
N ARG A 502 -8.91 -3.40 -10.85
CA ARG A 502 -9.95 -2.37 -10.85
C ARG A 502 -10.47 -2.08 -12.26
N ALA A 503 -9.63 -2.19 -13.29
CA ALA A 503 -10.05 -2.11 -14.68
C ALA A 503 -11.07 -3.20 -15.05
N HIS A 504 -10.86 -4.45 -14.59
CA HIS A 504 -11.84 -5.54 -14.78
C HIS A 504 -13.18 -5.26 -14.11
N PHE A 505 -13.20 -4.80 -12.84
CA PHE A 505 -14.44 -4.37 -12.19
C PHE A 505 -15.13 -3.22 -12.93
N ILE A 506 -14.38 -2.22 -13.41
CA ILE A 506 -14.90 -1.05 -14.15
C ILE A 506 -15.42 -1.43 -15.55
N ALA A 507 -14.90 -2.50 -16.16
CA ALA A 507 -15.43 -3.09 -17.39
C ALA A 507 -16.71 -3.92 -17.20
N GLY A 508 -17.12 -4.16 -15.94
CA GLY A 508 -18.24 -5.04 -15.56
C GLY A 508 -17.86 -6.52 -15.40
N ASN A 509 -16.58 -6.87 -15.60
CA ASN A 509 -16.07 -8.24 -15.58
C ASN A 509 -15.66 -8.66 -14.16
N GLY A 510 -16.59 -8.61 -13.21
CA GLY A 510 -16.34 -8.84 -11.78
C GLY A 510 -15.82 -10.24 -11.44
N GLU A 511 -16.28 -11.29 -12.13
CA GLU A 511 -15.77 -12.67 -11.93
C GLU A 511 -14.30 -12.78 -12.36
N ARG A 512 -13.91 -12.15 -13.47
CA ARG A 512 -12.51 -12.04 -13.93
C ARG A 512 -11.63 -11.28 -12.92
N ALA A 513 -12.17 -10.24 -12.31
CA ALA A 513 -11.48 -9.52 -11.24
C ALA A 513 -11.21 -10.42 -10.02
N LEU A 514 -12.17 -11.29 -9.65
CA LEU A 514 -11.94 -12.30 -8.61
C LEU A 514 -10.95 -13.39 -9.04
N ASP A 515 -10.95 -13.82 -10.30
CA ASP A 515 -9.96 -14.79 -10.81
C ASP A 515 -8.53 -14.24 -10.77
N LEU A 516 -8.31 -12.95 -11.06
CA LEU A 516 -6.99 -12.33 -10.88
C LEU A 516 -6.59 -12.28 -9.40
N ILE A 517 -7.53 -11.94 -8.50
CA ILE A 517 -7.34 -12.03 -7.05
C ILE A 517 -6.88 -13.44 -6.61
N ARG A 518 -7.56 -14.49 -7.09
CA ARG A 518 -7.28 -15.91 -6.78
C ARG A 518 -5.93 -16.39 -7.31
N LYS A 519 -5.47 -15.85 -8.44
CA LYS A 519 -4.17 -16.17 -9.04
C LYS A 519 -3.03 -15.48 -8.30
N GLU A 520 -3.02 -14.15 -8.32
CA GLU A 520 -1.86 -13.35 -7.94
C GLU A 520 -1.71 -13.20 -6.42
N TRP A 521 -2.79 -12.77 -5.77
CA TRP A 521 -2.81 -12.63 -4.32
C TRP A 521 -3.06 -13.95 -3.59
N GLY A 522 -3.68 -14.94 -4.27
CA GLY A 522 -3.68 -16.33 -3.81
C GLY A 522 -2.25 -16.89 -3.76
N TYR A 523 -1.44 -16.68 -4.81
CA TYR A 523 -0.03 -17.05 -4.78
C TYR A 523 0.71 -16.37 -3.62
N MET A 524 0.64 -15.03 -3.51
CA MET A 524 1.30 -14.29 -2.44
C MET A 524 0.92 -14.76 -1.04
N LEU A 525 -0.36 -15.02 -0.77
CA LEU A 525 -0.85 -15.29 0.59
C LEU A 525 -0.64 -16.74 1.04
N TYR A 526 -0.56 -17.71 0.11
CA TYR A 526 -0.46 -19.15 0.44
C TYR A 526 0.86 -19.82 0.02
N THR A 527 1.71 -19.18 -0.79
CA THR A 527 3.02 -19.76 -1.16
C THR A 527 3.90 -19.96 0.07
N ASN A 528 4.56 -21.12 0.17
CA ASN A 528 5.34 -21.48 1.36
C ASN A 528 6.65 -20.69 1.50
N ILE A 529 7.01 -19.87 0.51
CA ILE A 529 8.17 -18.97 0.53
C ILE A 529 7.84 -17.55 0.99
N SER A 530 6.55 -17.19 1.10
CA SER A 530 6.11 -15.87 1.58
C SER A 530 5.82 -15.87 3.08
N VAL A 531 5.59 -14.68 3.62
CA VAL A 531 5.28 -14.44 5.02
C VAL A 531 3.85 -14.84 5.43
N GLN A 532 2.93 -15.02 4.47
CA GLN A 532 1.54 -15.48 4.66
C GLN A 532 0.68 -14.60 5.60
N SER A 533 0.97 -13.29 5.65
CA SER A 533 0.24 -12.31 6.50
C SER A 533 0.25 -10.87 5.98
N THR A 534 1.24 -10.51 5.16
CA THR A 534 1.33 -9.28 4.38
C THR A 534 1.65 -9.63 2.93
N LEU A 535 1.67 -8.63 2.04
CA LEU A 535 1.72 -8.83 0.59
C LEU A 535 3.09 -8.48 -0.01
N LEU A 536 3.57 -9.36 -0.90
CA LEU A 536 4.86 -9.27 -1.57
C LEU A 536 4.93 -8.03 -2.46
N GLU A 537 6.10 -7.41 -2.53
CA GLU A 537 6.42 -6.33 -3.44
C GLU A 537 6.24 -6.72 -4.93
N GLY A 538 6.58 -7.97 -5.25
CA GLY A 538 6.42 -8.57 -6.57
C GLY A 538 7.16 -9.90 -6.63
N PHE A 539 7.07 -10.58 -7.77
CA PHE A 539 7.72 -11.87 -7.99
C PHE A 539 7.91 -12.14 -9.50
N THR A 540 8.65 -13.20 -9.84
CA THR A 540 8.91 -13.57 -11.24
C THR A 540 7.79 -14.44 -11.84
N ALA A 541 7.79 -14.68 -13.15
CA ALA A 541 6.80 -15.54 -13.80
C ALA A 541 6.84 -17.01 -13.35
N ASN A 542 7.94 -17.42 -12.70
CA ASN A 542 8.10 -18.75 -12.08
C ASN A 542 7.77 -18.77 -10.57
N GLY A 543 7.43 -17.63 -9.98
CA GLY A 543 7.08 -17.47 -8.57
C GLY A 543 8.25 -17.17 -7.64
N SER A 544 9.49 -17.10 -8.12
CA SER A 544 10.62 -16.73 -7.25
C SER A 544 10.53 -15.30 -6.74
N LEU A 545 11.11 -15.05 -5.57
CA LEU A 545 11.27 -13.73 -4.96
C LEU A 545 12.30 -12.83 -5.69
N GLY A 546 12.84 -13.26 -6.84
CA GLY A 546 13.76 -12.50 -7.68
C GLY A 546 13.11 -11.37 -8.49
N TYR A 547 12.12 -10.68 -7.92
CA TYR A 547 11.50 -9.49 -8.49
C TYR A 547 12.59 -8.50 -8.91
N ARG A 548 12.52 -7.99 -10.15
CA ARG A 548 13.51 -7.03 -10.70
C ARG A 548 14.99 -7.43 -10.57
N ALA A 549 15.31 -8.72 -10.38
CA ALA A 549 16.68 -9.22 -10.24
C ALA A 549 17.63 -8.75 -11.38
N THR A 550 17.12 -8.68 -12.61
CA THR A 550 17.83 -8.22 -13.81
C THR A 550 17.71 -6.72 -14.08
N ALA A 551 16.93 -6.00 -13.26
CA ALA A 551 16.40 -4.66 -13.53
C ALA A 551 16.56 -3.71 -12.32
N GLY A 552 17.73 -3.76 -11.67
CA GLY A 552 18.16 -2.86 -10.61
C GLY A 552 18.31 -3.48 -9.23
N TYR A 553 17.99 -4.78 -9.04
CA TYR A 553 18.21 -5.50 -7.77
C TYR A 553 19.44 -6.42 -7.77
N ASP A 554 20.29 -6.36 -8.79
CA ASP A 554 21.58 -7.06 -8.85
C ASP A 554 21.55 -8.56 -8.46
N TYR A 555 20.46 -9.26 -8.79
CA TYR A 555 20.17 -10.65 -8.44
C TYR A 555 20.06 -10.98 -6.93
N ASP A 556 19.88 -9.97 -6.09
CA ASP A 556 19.52 -10.12 -4.68
C ASP A 556 18.02 -10.43 -4.55
N TYR A 557 17.68 -11.65 -4.13
CA TYR A 557 16.28 -12.07 -3.94
C TYR A 557 15.83 -11.84 -2.49
N SER A 558 16.78 -11.64 -1.57
CA SER A 558 16.53 -11.29 -0.17
C SER A 558 15.97 -9.88 -0.02
N TYR A 559 16.36 -8.96 -0.91
CA TYR A 559 15.97 -7.55 -0.91
C TYR A 559 14.44 -7.36 -1.04
N THR A 560 13.79 -8.11 -1.92
CA THR A 560 12.34 -8.04 -2.21
C THR A 560 11.50 -8.04 -0.93
N SER A 561 10.66 -7.01 -0.72
CA SER A 561 9.86 -6.93 0.51
C SER A 561 8.65 -7.87 0.50
N HIS A 562 8.33 -8.45 1.66
CA HIS A 562 7.09 -9.20 1.91
C HIS A 562 5.96 -8.35 2.51
N SER A 563 6.19 -7.05 2.71
CA SER A 563 5.21 -6.09 3.19
C SER A 563 5.34 -4.79 2.40
N HIS A 564 4.75 -4.73 1.20
CA HIS A 564 4.82 -3.56 0.31
C HIS A 564 3.45 -2.91 0.06
N GLY A 565 3.42 -1.58 0.12
CA GLY A 565 2.20 -0.77 0.20
C GLY A 565 1.38 -0.83 -1.09
N TRP A 566 2.03 -0.78 -2.24
CA TRP A 566 1.37 -0.90 -3.54
C TRP A 566 0.63 -2.22 -3.75
N SER A 567 1.04 -3.30 -3.09
CA SER A 567 0.48 -4.64 -3.33
C SER A 567 -0.92 -4.83 -2.73
N THR A 568 -1.44 -3.82 -2.04
CA THR A 568 -2.64 -3.93 -1.20
C THR A 568 -3.96 -3.70 -1.95
N GLY A 569 -3.90 -3.51 -3.27
CA GLY A 569 -5.01 -3.20 -4.19
C GLY A 569 -6.33 -3.97 -4.02
N PRO A 570 -6.35 -5.27 -3.70
CA PRO A 570 -7.60 -6.00 -3.44
C PRO A 570 -8.40 -5.45 -2.25
N THR A 571 -7.73 -4.88 -1.25
CA THR A 571 -8.38 -4.37 -0.02
C THR A 571 -9.38 -3.25 -0.34
N PRO A 572 -8.98 -2.14 -0.98
CA PRO A 572 -9.93 -1.14 -1.45
C PRO A 572 -10.79 -1.66 -2.62
N ALA A 573 -10.29 -2.53 -3.50
CA ALA A 573 -11.10 -3.02 -4.63
C ALA A 573 -12.33 -3.82 -4.17
N LEU A 574 -12.18 -4.71 -3.18
CA LEU A 574 -13.28 -5.47 -2.59
C LEU A 574 -14.30 -4.55 -1.91
N THR A 575 -13.86 -3.52 -1.18
CA THR A 575 -14.76 -2.53 -0.57
C THR A 575 -15.46 -1.65 -1.63
N PHE A 576 -14.73 -1.19 -2.65
CA PHE A 576 -15.25 -0.24 -3.65
C PHE A 576 -16.11 -0.89 -4.74
N HIS A 577 -15.91 -2.18 -5.04
CA HIS A 577 -16.56 -2.86 -6.17
C HIS A 577 -17.44 -4.05 -5.74
N VAL A 578 -16.94 -4.97 -4.91
CA VAL A 578 -17.73 -6.15 -4.47
C VAL A 578 -18.77 -5.76 -3.42
N LEU A 579 -18.34 -5.07 -2.36
CA LEU A 579 -19.26 -4.40 -1.44
C LEU A 579 -19.92 -3.17 -2.11
N GLY A 580 -19.23 -2.55 -3.05
CA GLY A 580 -19.74 -1.48 -3.92
C GLY A 580 -19.71 -0.07 -3.31
N LEU A 581 -19.16 0.10 -2.10
CA LEU A 581 -19.23 1.33 -1.31
C LEU A 581 -18.10 2.30 -1.68
N GLN A 582 -18.43 3.50 -2.14
CA GLN A 582 -17.47 4.58 -2.45
C GLN A 582 -17.96 5.94 -1.95
N ILE A 583 -17.05 6.78 -1.48
CA ILE A 583 -17.31 8.20 -1.19
C ILE A 583 -16.95 9.06 -2.42
N THR A 584 -17.80 10.05 -2.73
CA THR A 584 -17.76 10.79 -4.02
C THR A 584 -17.52 12.30 -3.87
N SER A 585 -17.56 12.82 -2.65
CA SER A 585 -17.09 14.17 -2.28
C SER A 585 -16.53 14.15 -0.84
N PRO A 586 -15.86 15.23 -0.36
CA PRO A 586 -15.10 15.22 0.89
C PRO A 586 -15.80 14.56 2.08
N GLN A 587 -15.09 13.64 2.74
CA GLN A 587 -15.55 12.84 3.89
C GLN A 587 -16.83 12.01 3.63
N GLY A 588 -17.24 11.80 2.37
CA GLY A 588 -18.51 11.13 2.07
C GLY A 588 -19.75 12.00 2.27
N GLN A 589 -19.62 13.33 2.26
CA GLN A 589 -20.77 14.24 2.19
C GLN A 589 -21.72 13.87 1.03
N THR A 590 -21.16 13.35 -0.06
CA THR A 590 -21.86 12.49 -1.01
C THR A 590 -21.16 11.14 -1.17
N TRP A 591 -21.95 10.09 -1.45
CA TRP A 591 -21.47 8.71 -1.57
C TRP A 591 -22.21 7.94 -2.68
N SER A 592 -21.77 6.71 -2.95
CA SER A 592 -22.43 5.79 -3.88
C SER A 592 -22.28 4.34 -3.44
N VAL A 593 -23.30 3.52 -3.70
CA VAL A 593 -23.26 2.06 -3.49
C VAL A 593 -23.72 1.34 -4.75
N ALA A 594 -22.82 0.61 -5.40
CA ALA A 594 -23.10 -0.16 -6.63
C ALA A 594 -22.41 -1.54 -6.56
N PRO A 595 -23.03 -2.56 -5.93
CA PRO A 595 -22.38 -3.82 -5.63
C PRO A 595 -22.25 -4.76 -6.84
N LEU A 596 -21.03 -5.19 -7.14
CA LEU A 596 -20.72 -6.19 -8.17
C LEU A 596 -20.65 -7.59 -7.55
N THR A 597 -21.78 -8.29 -7.55
CA THR A 597 -21.98 -9.56 -6.82
C THR A 597 -21.02 -10.68 -7.26
N SER A 598 -20.63 -10.73 -8.53
CA SER A 598 -19.49 -11.51 -9.04
C SER A 598 -19.50 -13.00 -8.64
N GLY A 599 -20.67 -13.64 -8.66
CA GLY A 599 -20.84 -15.04 -8.24
C GLY A 599 -20.85 -15.30 -6.72
N LEU A 600 -20.65 -14.26 -5.89
CA LEU A 600 -20.73 -14.34 -4.43
C LEU A 600 -22.18 -14.16 -3.94
N SER A 601 -22.54 -14.86 -2.86
CA SER A 601 -23.90 -14.82 -2.29
C SER A 601 -24.11 -13.74 -1.21
N ALA A 602 -23.04 -13.18 -0.65
CA ALA A 602 -23.12 -12.10 0.34
C ALA A 602 -21.79 -11.35 0.48
N ALA A 603 -21.87 -10.06 0.82
CA ALA A 603 -20.76 -9.30 1.38
C ALA A 603 -21.25 -8.26 2.41
N ALA A 604 -20.52 -8.12 3.51
CA ALA A 604 -20.74 -7.10 4.53
C ALA A 604 -19.44 -6.33 4.78
N GLY A 605 -19.54 -5.05 5.15
CA GLY A 605 -18.39 -4.22 5.41
C GLY A 605 -18.73 -2.75 5.60
N GLY A 606 -17.70 -1.94 5.68
CA GLY A 606 -17.82 -0.49 5.81
C GLY A 606 -16.54 0.14 6.36
N PHE A 607 -16.56 1.46 6.46
CA PHE A 607 -15.49 2.26 7.03
C PHE A 607 -16.04 3.57 7.62
N GLU A 608 -15.28 4.18 8.53
CA GLU A 608 -15.59 5.49 9.08
C GLU A 608 -14.89 6.62 8.31
N THR A 609 -15.45 7.82 8.38
CA THR A 609 -14.78 9.08 7.99
C THR A 609 -14.97 10.14 9.09
N GLY A 610 -14.48 11.36 8.89
CA GLY A 610 -14.78 12.47 9.79
C GLY A 610 -16.27 12.84 9.94
N LEU A 611 -17.16 12.35 9.06
CA LEU A 611 -18.62 12.45 9.21
C LEU A 611 -19.27 11.26 9.94
N GLY A 612 -18.52 10.20 10.24
CA GLY A 612 -19.00 8.97 10.88
C GLY A 612 -19.03 7.75 9.95
N TRP A 613 -19.79 6.73 10.35
CA TRP A 613 -19.80 5.38 9.77
C TRP A 613 -20.54 5.27 8.44
N PHE A 614 -19.92 4.60 7.46
CA PHE A 614 -20.53 4.18 6.19
C PHE A 614 -20.46 2.66 6.09
N GLY A 615 -21.59 1.98 6.22
CA GLY A 615 -21.72 0.52 6.19
C GLY A 615 -22.68 0.01 5.12
N VAL A 616 -22.32 -1.16 4.59
CA VAL A 616 -23.11 -1.92 3.61
C VAL A 616 -23.15 -3.38 4.05
N ASN A 617 -24.32 -4.01 3.89
CA ASN A 617 -24.50 -5.45 4.04
C ASN A 617 -25.47 -5.91 2.95
N TRP A 618 -25.02 -6.79 2.04
CA TRP A 618 -25.90 -7.36 1.03
C TRP A 618 -25.84 -8.89 0.99
N THR A 619 -26.98 -9.48 0.62
CA THR A 619 -27.20 -10.93 0.57
C THR A 619 -28.08 -11.30 -0.62
N ILE A 620 -27.86 -12.50 -1.16
CA ILE A 620 -28.67 -13.12 -2.22
C ILE A 620 -29.21 -14.45 -1.67
N ALA A 621 -30.54 -14.55 -1.58
CA ALA A 621 -31.23 -15.77 -1.15
C ALA A 621 -32.58 -15.89 -1.87
N ASP A 622 -32.96 -17.09 -2.30
CA ASP A 622 -34.25 -17.38 -2.96
C ASP A 622 -34.60 -16.43 -4.13
N ASN A 623 -33.59 -16.04 -4.92
CA ASN A 623 -33.61 -15.04 -5.98
C ASN A 623 -33.99 -13.60 -5.52
N GLU A 624 -33.98 -13.28 -4.23
CA GLU A 624 -34.01 -11.90 -3.74
C GLU A 624 -32.58 -11.40 -3.44
N PHE A 625 -32.19 -10.26 -4.03
CA PHE A 625 -31.08 -9.45 -3.60
C PHE A 625 -31.58 -8.46 -2.53
N ARG A 626 -31.03 -8.56 -1.32
CA ARG A 626 -31.30 -7.66 -0.19
C ARG A 626 -30.06 -6.83 0.10
N LEU A 627 -30.22 -5.52 0.20
CA LEU A 627 -29.18 -4.54 0.53
C LEU A 627 -29.60 -3.71 1.74
N GLU A 628 -28.75 -3.68 2.76
CA GLU A 628 -28.88 -2.86 3.97
C GLU A 628 -27.76 -1.82 3.99
N LEU A 629 -28.11 -0.58 4.31
CA LEU A 629 -27.21 0.58 4.33
C LEU A 629 -27.30 1.28 5.69
N ASP A 630 -26.17 1.75 6.20
CA ASP A 630 -26.09 2.63 7.37
C ASP A 630 -25.05 3.73 7.08
N THR A 631 -25.49 4.98 6.96
CA THR A 631 -24.65 6.12 6.54
C THR A 631 -24.95 7.36 7.38
N PRO A 632 -24.07 8.36 7.51
CA PRO A 632 -24.29 9.47 8.44
C PRO A 632 -25.43 10.38 8.01
N GLU A 633 -26.26 10.83 8.97
CA GLU A 633 -27.32 11.81 8.70
C GLU A 633 -26.75 13.11 8.08
N GLY A 634 -27.50 13.72 7.15
CA GLY A 634 -27.06 14.91 6.43
C GLY A 634 -26.16 14.65 5.21
N THR A 635 -25.70 13.40 5.00
CA THR A 635 -25.11 12.97 3.71
C THR A 635 -26.21 12.67 2.68
N SER A 636 -25.82 12.41 1.43
CA SER A 636 -26.70 11.86 0.40
C SER A 636 -25.95 10.96 -0.58
N GLY A 637 -26.65 9.99 -1.20
CA GLY A 637 -25.98 8.98 -2.00
C GLY A 637 -26.79 8.45 -3.17
N VAL A 638 -26.06 7.86 -4.12
CA VAL A 638 -26.59 7.23 -5.32
C VAL A 638 -26.40 5.71 -5.19
N VAL A 639 -27.48 4.96 -5.18
CA VAL A 639 -27.47 3.50 -5.03
C VAL A 639 -27.93 2.86 -6.33
N ASP A 640 -27.10 1.99 -6.91
CA ASP A 640 -27.47 1.19 -8.07
C ASP A 640 -27.72 -0.25 -7.62
N VAL A 641 -28.98 -0.68 -7.65
CA VAL A 641 -29.38 -2.02 -7.20
C VAL A 641 -29.43 -2.95 -8.42
N PRO A 642 -28.71 -4.09 -8.43
CA PRO A 642 -28.72 -5.05 -9.52
C PRO A 642 -30.14 -5.41 -9.98
N GLY A 643 -30.48 -5.07 -11.23
CA GLY A 643 -31.79 -5.33 -11.84
C GLY A 643 -32.90 -4.31 -11.54
N ASN A 644 -32.73 -3.39 -10.60
CA ASN A 644 -33.71 -2.31 -10.31
C ASN A 644 -33.24 -0.92 -10.80
N GLY A 645 -31.92 -0.77 -10.99
CA GLY A 645 -31.32 0.50 -11.41
C GLY A 645 -31.16 1.50 -10.26
N THR A 646 -31.02 2.77 -10.64
CA THR A 646 -30.44 3.79 -9.78
C THR A 646 -31.46 4.59 -8.96
N VAL A 647 -31.23 4.67 -7.65
CA VAL A 647 -32.04 5.40 -6.65
C VAL A 647 -31.16 6.43 -5.93
N VAL A 648 -31.76 7.58 -5.54
CA VAL A 648 -31.09 8.59 -4.70
C VAL A 648 -31.64 8.52 -3.28
N LEU A 649 -30.75 8.44 -2.29
CA LEU A 649 -31.08 8.37 -0.87
C LEU A 649 -30.44 9.53 -0.09
N GLY A 650 -31.04 9.91 1.03
CA GLY A 650 -30.37 10.69 2.07
C GLY A 650 -29.58 9.78 3.02
N GLY A 651 -28.74 10.36 3.87
CA GLY A 651 -28.08 9.65 4.96
C GLY A 651 -29.05 8.96 5.93
N GLY A 652 -28.53 8.03 6.73
CA GLY A 652 -29.28 7.20 7.67
C GLY A 652 -29.35 5.73 7.24
N ARG A 653 -30.32 5.00 7.83
CA ARG A 653 -30.52 3.56 7.63
C ARG A 653 -31.56 3.26 6.56
N HIS A 654 -31.19 2.43 5.59
CA HIS A 654 -32.06 2.01 4.49
C HIS A 654 -32.00 0.51 4.27
N VAL A 655 -33.10 -0.06 3.77
CA VAL A 655 -33.17 -1.45 3.32
C VAL A 655 -33.85 -1.45 1.97
N LEU A 656 -33.18 -2.02 0.97
CA LEU A 656 -33.68 -2.23 -0.39
C LEU A 656 -33.74 -3.73 -0.68
N THR A 657 -34.76 -4.17 -1.40
CA THR A 657 -34.88 -5.54 -1.90
C THR A 657 -35.25 -5.52 -3.38
N GLN A 658 -34.73 -6.50 -4.12
CA GLN A 658 -35.02 -6.68 -5.55
C GLN A 658 -35.06 -8.16 -5.89
N VAL A 659 -36.07 -8.59 -6.65
CA VAL A 659 -36.11 -9.94 -7.22
C VAL A 659 -35.20 -9.99 -8.45
N LEU A 660 -34.22 -10.89 -8.43
CA LEU A 660 -33.32 -11.16 -9.55
C LEU A 660 -34.05 -11.98 -10.63
N PRO A 661 -33.69 -11.80 -11.92
CA PRO A 661 -34.39 -12.41 -13.07
C PRO A 661 -34.18 -13.93 -13.22
#